data_AF-A0A9E2C547-F1
#
_entry.id   AF-A0A9E2C547-F1
#
_cell.length_a   1.000
_cell.length_b   1.000
_cell.length_c   1.000
_cell.angle_alpha   90.00
_cell.angle_beta   90.00
_cell.angle_gamma   90.00
#
_symmetry.space_group_name_H-M   'P 1'
#
loop_
_entity.id
_entity.type
_entity.pdbx_description
1 polymer ?
#
loop_
_entity_poly.entity_id
_entity_poly.type
_entity_poly.pdbx_seq_one_letter_code
_entity_poly.pdbx_strand_id
1 'polypeptide(L)'
;MNRKLSFIIITVLAITTPGYTQTTIPGGDVSGTWNAAGSPYLIEDLINIPTIDTLIIEPGVDVIFQGQYMFEVRGSLIAEGSESDSIRITAADTSSGWKGLRLYHSRACILTYCIVEYGNSFGIGIQHIGGGLYSDSSDPIISNCRFTRNRAETGGAMAFMWYSQPIITNTLIDNNWSEWGGGLFADEYSYVRVINCTVTSNTGVYLGGGIRGYYTAIYSIINTIVEGNYGAGGINLSGVLDDTIQYCDVYNNEGGNIVGAVPLGALEPVLTNVNGDSCDIYYNLSFDPQYYATSGDSAYFLAVTSPCIDAGDPLSPCDPDNTIADMGAFYHYHTETIIPGGNVSGTWTSTFSPYIVIGDITVPVGQTLSIEPGVEVRFDEATGLTVYGSLFADGTIQPGVGDTILFTSNLPDPQPGDWNQVKIAANGTAAVTFCAFEYGTSFHSIYSVDLLLTDCRFSIPITGEPDDATMLRCLTTVDQTFYGAGISFIECVFSGFLYFDDGAGGNYTVTDCSIAENLSLLDYASTFTVSGTDVGGDVPVTIEGTSYFTSCDIEGQITGGDVTSIDSCYVGGGIEWQQYGESGSVDVTNSTLAGNTYIGDWIYCDMIDNLIDGDVHMDDCWSMQFQGNEIHGSLSGSVSVMGPYDLEIVDNNFSDGGINVYFKVDGTVNGNSVCNSPSAGIAVTFTNSLLSPIIENNTVHASAANGVDITGPGSGSPTCTIKNNIISSSSGYGIAMSGAFFEPMPPFNDTWNNTSGDYYGCSAGVGSINLDPKYVDPPNGDYHLQSTTGSYHGGAWTPDLNHSPCIDAGDPLSPFSLEPEPNGGIVNMGAYGNTEEASKSFSPSYPNLIIELTYISGSPVPPDGGTLVFDLFVANNDSVPVSFDAWLDLSYEGGTPFTAVLRAIPNFTPGQIIDRQDMWYPINAGYPAGDYTMSGKVGDFPNEIWDSSSFPFEKLGHDDGTEFTFIQPDINFPDPFSMDGLSQGELYIPDTFTCDAYPNPFNPTTTITFDLPVAAEVKFDVFDISGSRVGVGLVPTRRYPPGTHSITFDGSGLASGIYVYRLETSGSGTTIGTGTPTTVAGKMVLMK
;
A
#
# COMPACT_ATOMS: atom_id res chain seq x y z
N MET A 1 43.81 -30.51 19.28
CA MET A 1 42.42 -30.73 18.85
C MET A 1 41.59 -29.51 19.23
N ASN A 2 41.00 -28.88 18.21
CA ASN A 2 39.86 -27.95 18.20
C ASN A 2 39.82 -26.75 19.17
N ARG A 3 40.32 -25.64 18.60
CA ARG A 3 39.90 -24.22 18.67
C ARG A 3 38.70 -23.84 19.55
N LYS A 4 38.95 -22.91 20.47
CA LYS A 4 38.30 -21.58 20.61
C LYS A 4 39.17 -20.74 21.55
N LEU A 5 39.57 -19.54 21.14
CA LEU A 5 39.96 -18.47 22.07
C LEU A 5 39.53 -17.13 21.46
N SER A 6 38.60 -16.47 22.14
CA SER A 6 38.11 -15.13 21.90
C SER A 6 39.17 -14.09 22.23
N PHE A 7 39.16 -12.93 21.55
CA PHE A 7 39.38 -11.61 22.16
C PHE A 7 38.80 -10.53 21.24
N ILE A 8 37.99 -9.64 21.82
CA ILE A 8 37.41 -8.43 21.22
C ILE A 8 38.25 -7.24 21.72
N ILE A 9 38.52 -6.24 20.87
CA ILE A 9 38.19 -4.80 21.04
C ILE A 9 39.09 -3.91 20.12
N ILE A 10 38.45 -3.40 19.06
CA ILE A 10 38.38 -2.02 18.50
C ILE A 10 39.70 -1.25 18.25
N THR A 11 39.96 -0.75 17.02
CA THR A 11 39.75 0.66 16.56
C THR A 11 40.39 0.93 15.18
N VAL A 12 39.74 1.84 14.43
CA VAL A 12 40.19 2.67 13.28
C VAL A 12 40.00 2.11 11.87
N LEU A 13 38.92 2.60 11.25
CA LEU A 13 38.69 2.72 9.81
C LEU A 13 39.84 3.50 9.16
N ALA A 14 40.50 2.89 8.17
CA ALA A 14 41.24 3.60 7.14
C ALA A 14 40.49 3.39 5.82
N ILE A 15 40.04 4.50 5.24
CA ILE A 15 39.37 4.61 3.96
C ILE A 15 40.26 3.96 2.89
N THR A 16 39.79 2.87 2.27
CA THR A 16 40.36 2.33 1.04
C THR A 16 39.49 2.76 -0.12
N THR A 17 40.08 3.46 -1.08
CA THR A 17 39.49 3.70 -2.41
C THR A 17 39.00 2.36 -3.00
N PRO A 18 37.80 2.29 -3.63
CA PRO A 18 37.36 1.06 -4.29
C PRO A 18 38.35 0.73 -5.41
N GLY A 19 39.03 -0.40 -5.31
CA GLY A 19 39.79 -0.95 -6.42
C GLY A 19 38.81 -1.61 -7.39
N TYR A 20 38.83 -1.18 -8.66
CA TYR A 20 38.14 -1.87 -9.75
C TYR A 20 38.60 -3.34 -9.81
N THR A 21 37.65 -4.28 -9.76
CA THR A 21 37.94 -5.72 -9.79
C THR A 21 37.73 -6.26 -11.20
N GLN A 22 38.82 -6.58 -11.89
CA GLN A 22 38.83 -7.34 -13.14
C GLN A 22 38.11 -8.69 -12.98
N THR A 23 37.31 -9.09 -13.98
CA THR A 23 36.63 -10.40 -14.02
C THR A 23 37.23 -11.31 -15.10
N THR A 24 37.57 -12.55 -14.77
CA THR A 24 38.04 -13.55 -15.75
C THR A 24 36.94 -14.54 -16.09
N ILE A 25 36.68 -14.75 -17.39
CA ILE A 25 35.71 -15.71 -17.92
C ILE A 25 36.46 -16.86 -18.59
N PRO A 26 36.50 -18.07 -17.99
CA PRO A 26 37.29 -19.19 -18.50
C PRO A 26 36.71 -19.86 -19.75
N GLY A 27 35.55 -19.41 -20.25
CA GLY A 27 34.80 -20.00 -21.37
C GLY A 27 33.54 -20.74 -20.94
N GLY A 28 32.69 -21.08 -21.92
CA GLY A 28 31.42 -21.79 -21.74
C GLY A 28 30.19 -20.89 -21.87
N ASP A 29 29.07 -21.35 -21.32
CA ASP A 29 27.79 -20.64 -21.40
C ASP A 29 27.81 -19.39 -20.50
N VAL A 30 27.39 -18.26 -21.04
CA VAL A 30 27.31 -16.97 -20.35
C VAL A 30 25.90 -16.38 -20.45
N SER A 31 25.45 -15.76 -19.36
CA SER A 31 24.14 -15.11 -19.24
C SER A 31 24.16 -14.12 -18.06
N GLY A 32 23.09 -13.33 -17.91
CA GLY A 32 22.96 -12.33 -16.84
C GLY A 32 23.46 -10.96 -17.26
N THR A 33 24.00 -10.19 -16.32
CA THR A 33 24.42 -8.78 -16.54
C THR A 33 25.92 -8.62 -16.29
N TRP A 34 26.61 -7.98 -17.23
CA TRP A 34 27.99 -7.52 -17.10
C TRP A 34 28.00 -6.01 -16.92
N ASN A 35 28.65 -5.53 -15.86
CA ASN A 35 28.62 -4.13 -15.46
C ASN A 35 30.02 -3.54 -15.23
N ALA A 36 30.10 -2.22 -15.10
CA ALA A 36 31.35 -1.49 -14.95
C ALA A 36 32.18 -1.94 -13.73
N ALA A 37 31.55 -2.43 -12.65
CA ALA A 37 32.26 -2.91 -11.46
C ALA A 37 33.06 -4.20 -11.71
N GLY A 38 32.60 -5.04 -12.64
CA GLY A 38 33.29 -6.25 -13.08
C GLY A 38 34.23 -6.05 -14.28
N SER A 39 34.23 -4.86 -14.88
CA SER A 39 35.04 -4.50 -16.04
C SER A 39 36.53 -4.34 -15.66
N PRO A 40 37.48 -4.80 -16.50
CA PRO A 40 37.27 -5.51 -17.75
C PRO A 40 36.94 -6.99 -17.54
N TYR A 41 36.13 -7.55 -18.44
CA TYR A 41 35.86 -8.98 -18.55
C TYR A 41 36.87 -9.62 -19.50
N LEU A 42 37.80 -10.41 -18.96
CA LEU A 42 38.84 -11.10 -19.73
C LEU A 42 38.36 -12.49 -20.16
N ILE A 43 38.20 -12.69 -21.47
CA ILE A 43 37.68 -13.94 -22.02
C ILE A 43 38.83 -14.89 -22.40
N GLU A 44 38.93 -16.02 -21.72
CA GLU A 44 40.06 -16.96 -21.83
C GLU A 44 39.78 -18.20 -22.69
N ASP A 45 38.54 -18.43 -23.13
CA ASP A 45 38.15 -19.44 -24.11
C ASP A 45 36.82 -19.03 -24.78
N LEU A 46 36.29 -19.84 -25.70
CA LEU A 46 35.00 -19.62 -26.37
C LEU A 46 33.87 -19.39 -25.34
N ILE A 47 33.05 -18.37 -25.60
CA ILE A 47 31.82 -18.11 -24.83
C ILE A 47 30.59 -18.21 -25.74
N ASN A 48 29.49 -18.70 -25.18
CA ASN A 48 28.23 -18.89 -25.88
C ASN A 48 27.06 -18.37 -25.04
N ILE A 49 26.10 -17.69 -25.67
CA ILE A 49 24.79 -17.39 -25.07
C ILE A 49 23.79 -18.43 -25.59
N PRO A 50 23.35 -19.40 -24.74
CA PRO A 50 22.40 -20.43 -25.15
C PRO A 50 21.06 -19.88 -25.63
N THR A 51 20.30 -20.67 -26.40
CA THR A 51 19.07 -20.25 -27.12
C THR A 51 17.99 -19.56 -26.29
N ILE A 52 17.92 -19.83 -24.99
CA ILE A 52 16.91 -19.26 -24.08
C ILE A 52 17.44 -18.10 -23.25
N ASP A 53 18.76 -17.98 -23.16
CA ASP A 53 19.42 -17.07 -22.25
C ASP A 53 19.62 -15.70 -22.88
N THR A 54 19.82 -14.72 -22.00
CA THR A 54 20.16 -13.35 -22.36
C THR A 54 21.43 -12.97 -21.63
N LEU A 55 22.34 -12.31 -22.34
CA LEU A 55 23.43 -11.54 -21.73
C LEU A 55 23.18 -10.05 -21.99
N ILE A 56 23.21 -9.28 -20.91
CA ILE A 56 23.15 -7.82 -20.91
C ILE A 56 24.54 -7.28 -20.59
N ILE A 57 25.02 -6.32 -21.37
CA ILE A 57 26.29 -5.62 -21.13
C ILE A 57 25.95 -4.13 -20.97
N GLU A 58 26.26 -3.59 -19.80
CA GLU A 58 25.97 -2.20 -19.42
C GLU A 58 27.04 -1.22 -19.94
N PRO A 59 26.76 0.10 -19.96
CA PRO A 59 27.73 1.12 -20.36
C PRO A 59 29.08 1.04 -19.65
N GLY A 60 30.15 1.41 -20.36
CA GLY A 60 31.52 1.47 -19.86
C GLY A 60 32.24 0.12 -19.69
N VAL A 61 31.64 -0.98 -20.15
CA VAL A 61 32.22 -2.31 -20.03
C VAL A 61 33.22 -2.63 -21.15
N ASP A 62 34.40 -3.11 -20.75
CA ASP A 62 35.42 -3.68 -21.63
C ASP A 62 35.31 -5.21 -21.65
N VAL A 63 35.10 -5.80 -22.82
CA VAL A 63 35.14 -7.25 -23.07
C VAL A 63 36.39 -7.57 -23.88
N ILE A 64 37.38 -8.19 -23.24
CA ILE A 64 38.73 -8.36 -23.80
C ILE A 64 39.07 -9.83 -23.98
N PHE A 65 39.06 -10.28 -25.23
CA PHE A 65 39.44 -11.64 -25.61
C PHE A 65 40.95 -11.86 -25.49
N GLN A 66 41.36 -12.81 -24.66
CA GLN A 66 42.76 -13.14 -24.38
C GLN A 66 43.39 -14.04 -25.44
N GLY A 67 42.60 -14.49 -26.42
CA GLY A 67 43.05 -15.34 -27.52
C GLY A 67 42.08 -15.30 -28.69
N GLN A 68 42.32 -16.18 -29.67
CA GLN A 68 41.50 -16.30 -30.88
C GLN A 68 40.18 -17.07 -30.62
N TYR A 69 39.38 -16.58 -29.68
CA TYR A 69 38.13 -17.20 -29.27
C TYR A 69 36.91 -16.54 -29.91
N MET A 70 35.84 -17.32 -30.05
CA MET A 70 34.56 -16.88 -30.61
C MET A 70 33.62 -16.43 -29.50
N PHE A 71 32.74 -15.50 -29.85
CA PHE A 71 31.57 -15.14 -29.06
C PHE A 71 30.31 -15.59 -29.79
N GLU A 72 29.79 -16.76 -29.43
CA GLU A 72 28.59 -17.31 -30.05
C GLU A 72 27.31 -16.79 -29.37
N VAL A 73 26.33 -16.40 -30.18
CA VAL A 73 25.03 -15.92 -29.70
C VAL A 73 23.94 -16.74 -30.37
N ARG A 74 23.31 -17.63 -29.60
CA ARG A 74 22.09 -18.36 -29.99
C ARG A 74 20.86 -17.82 -29.26
N GLY A 75 21.04 -17.26 -28.06
CA GLY A 75 20.03 -16.55 -27.29
C GLY A 75 19.94 -15.08 -27.65
N SER A 76 19.93 -14.21 -26.63
CA SER A 76 19.87 -12.76 -26.80
C SER A 76 21.14 -12.06 -26.28
N LEU A 77 21.74 -11.19 -27.09
CA LEU A 77 22.79 -10.26 -26.64
C LEU A 77 22.23 -8.84 -26.66
N ILE A 78 22.27 -8.15 -25.53
CA ILE A 78 21.86 -6.74 -25.40
C ILE A 78 23.05 -5.97 -24.85
N ALA A 79 23.75 -5.23 -25.70
CA ALA A 79 24.87 -4.38 -25.31
C ALA A 79 24.52 -2.94 -25.63
N GLU A 80 24.14 -2.18 -24.60
CA GLU A 80 23.64 -0.81 -24.73
C GLU A 80 24.55 0.12 -23.93
N GLY A 81 25.55 0.68 -24.61
CA GLY A 81 26.44 1.71 -24.06
C GLY A 81 25.83 3.11 -24.15
N SER A 82 26.63 4.11 -23.81
CA SER A 82 26.34 5.53 -24.05
C SER A 82 27.46 6.21 -24.83
N GLU A 83 27.21 7.44 -25.28
CA GLU A 83 28.23 8.27 -25.93
C GLU A 83 29.44 8.55 -25.02
N SER A 84 29.20 8.76 -23.71
CA SER A 84 30.24 8.97 -22.71
C SER A 84 30.95 7.68 -22.30
N ASP A 85 30.23 6.55 -22.28
CA ASP A 85 30.66 5.29 -21.70
C ASP A 85 30.33 4.14 -22.66
N SER A 86 30.98 4.15 -23.82
CA SER A 86 30.79 3.11 -24.84
C SER A 86 31.27 1.74 -24.35
N ILE A 87 30.58 0.68 -24.79
CA ILE A 87 31.00 -0.69 -24.55
C ILE A 87 32.07 -1.05 -25.58
N ARG A 88 33.18 -1.65 -25.15
CA ARG A 88 34.27 -2.03 -26.06
C ARG A 88 34.48 -3.54 -26.06
N ILE A 89 34.41 -4.13 -27.25
CA ILE A 89 34.65 -5.57 -27.48
C ILE A 89 35.90 -5.70 -28.35
N THR A 90 36.97 -6.23 -27.77
CA THR A 90 38.31 -6.17 -28.36
C THR A 90 39.17 -7.40 -28.02
N ALA A 91 40.38 -7.46 -28.57
CA ALA A 91 41.38 -8.49 -28.26
C ALA A 91 42.56 -7.90 -27.48
N ALA A 92 43.08 -8.67 -26.52
CA ALA A 92 44.31 -8.34 -25.81
C ALA A 92 45.54 -8.32 -26.75
N ASP A 93 45.64 -9.31 -27.65
CA ASP A 93 46.61 -9.32 -28.74
C ASP A 93 45.92 -8.85 -30.03
N THR A 94 46.04 -7.57 -30.33
CA THR A 94 45.46 -6.94 -31.53
C THR A 94 46.10 -7.39 -32.84
N SER A 95 47.25 -8.07 -32.79
CA SER A 95 47.89 -8.63 -33.99
C SER A 95 47.26 -9.96 -34.40
N SER A 96 46.95 -10.81 -33.42
CA SER A 96 46.27 -12.09 -33.63
C SER A 96 44.75 -11.92 -33.73
N GLY A 97 44.20 -10.95 -33.00
CA GLY A 97 42.78 -10.65 -32.90
C GLY A 97 41.96 -11.74 -32.21
N TRP A 98 40.65 -11.53 -32.13
CA TRP A 98 39.66 -12.50 -31.66
C TRP A 98 38.79 -12.99 -32.82
N LYS A 99 37.88 -13.93 -32.65
CA LYS A 99 37.11 -14.51 -33.77
C LYS A 99 35.75 -13.85 -34.01
N GLY A 100 35.50 -12.66 -33.49
CA GLY A 100 34.28 -11.89 -33.76
C GLY A 100 33.03 -12.45 -33.08
N LEU A 101 31.94 -11.66 -33.17
CA LEU A 101 30.59 -12.05 -32.77
C LEU A 101 29.98 -12.99 -33.82
N ARG A 102 29.35 -14.07 -33.37
CA ARG A 102 28.78 -15.11 -34.23
C ARG A 102 27.32 -15.36 -33.88
N LEU A 103 26.42 -14.79 -34.66
CA LEU A 103 24.97 -14.93 -34.47
C LEU A 103 24.47 -16.13 -35.26
N TYR A 104 23.92 -17.12 -34.57
CA TYR A 104 23.37 -18.33 -35.18
C TYR A 104 21.94 -18.53 -34.73
N HIS A 105 21.00 -18.15 -35.60
CA HIS A 105 19.56 -18.19 -35.30
C HIS A 105 19.26 -17.51 -33.95
N SER A 106 19.91 -16.36 -33.72
CA SER A 106 19.82 -15.67 -32.43
C SER A 106 18.43 -15.09 -32.23
N ARG A 107 17.99 -15.03 -30.97
CA ARG A 107 16.69 -14.47 -30.62
C ARG A 107 16.69 -12.94 -30.69
N ALA A 108 17.80 -12.32 -30.30
CA ALA A 108 18.05 -10.89 -30.45
C ALA A 108 19.55 -10.58 -30.38
N CYS A 109 19.99 -9.55 -31.10
CA CYS A 109 21.31 -8.95 -30.92
C CYS A 109 21.15 -7.44 -31.08
N ILE A 110 21.27 -6.70 -29.98
CA ILE A 110 21.19 -5.24 -29.95
C ILE A 110 22.55 -4.72 -29.54
N LEU A 111 23.17 -3.92 -30.41
CA LEU A 111 24.42 -3.22 -30.14
C LEU A 111 24.15 -1.72 -30.28
N THR A 112 24.30 -0.97 -29.19
CA THR A 112 24.15 0.49 -29.15
C THR A 112 25.37 1.09 -28.48
N TYR A 113 26.00 2.13 -29.06
CA TYR A 113 27.24 2.74 -28.54
C TYR A 113 28.33 1.71 -28.20
N CYS A 114 28.52 0.76 -29.11
CA CYS A 114 29.54 -0.29 -29.00
C CYS A 114 30.71 -0.05 -29.96
N ILE A 115 31.94 -0.29 -29.49
CA ILE A 115 33.16 -0.32 -30.28
C ILE A 115 33.61 -1.77 -30.43
N VAL A 116 33.50 -2.30 -31.66
CA VAL A 116 33.90 -3.67 -32.01
C VAL A 116 35.15 -3.61 -32.87
N GLU A 117 36.28 -4.06 -32.33
CA GLU A 117 37.57 -3.92 -33.00
C GLU A 117 38.50 -5.11 -32.86
N TYR A 118 39.45 -5.20 -33.81
CA TYR A 118 40.47 -6.25 -33.89
C TYR A 118 39.93 -7.69 -33.94
N GLY A 119 38.70 -7.87 -34.44
CA GLY A 119 38.22 -9.18 -34.87
C GLY A 119 39.04 -9.67 -36.07
N ASN A 120 39.49 -10.91 -36.05
CA ASN A 120 40.36 -11.53 -37.05
C ASN A 120 39.93 -12.98 -37.35
N SER A 121 38.98 -13.11 -38.28
CA SER A 121 38.35 -14.39 -38.60
C SER A 121 39.02 -15.18 -39.72
N PHE A 122 40.32 -15.05 -39.99
CA PHE A 122 40.97 -15.80 -41.10
C PHE A 122 40.96 -17.35 -40.95
N GLY A 123 40.67 -18.10 -42.03
CA GLY A 123 40.73 -19.58 -42.11
C GLY A 123 39.70 -20.25 -43.07
N ILE A 124 39.49 -21.58 -43.01
CA ILE A 124 38.62 -22.34 -43.94
C ILE A 124 37.28 -22.72 -43.27
N GLY A 125 36.15 -22.25 -43.78
CA GLY A 125 34.79 -22.57 -43.28
C GLY A 125 33.96 -21.35 -42.87
N ILE A 126 32.67 -21.52 -42.57
CA ILE A 126 31.73 -20.42 -42.26
C ILE A 126 32.14 -19.57 -41.05
N GLN A 127 32.88 -20.17 -40.10
CA GLN A 127 33.42 -19.49 -38.93
C GLN A 127 34.48 -18.41 -39.26
N HIS A 128 34.85 -18.28 -40.54
CA HIS A 128 35.87 -17.36 -41.04
C HIS A 128 35.35 -16.14 -41.80
N ILE A 129 34.04 -15.92 -41.72
CA ILE A 129 33.31 -14.83 -42.36
C ILE A 129 32.97 -13.79 -41.27
N GLY A 130 32.97 -12.50 -41.60
CA GLY A 130 32.61 -11.41 -40.67
C GLY A 130 33.69 -11.17 -39.62
N GLY A 131 34.58 -10.20 -39.82
CA GLY A 131 35.72 -9.98 -38.93
C GLY A 131 35.27 -9.56 -37.53
N GLY A 132 34.41 -8.55 -37.45
CA GLY A 132 33.79 -8.10 -36.21
C GLY A 132 32.49 -8.86 -35.89
N LEU A 133 31.61 -9.02 -36.88
CA LEU A 133 30.31 -9.70 -36.70
C LEU A 133 29.95 -10.57 -37.91
N TYR A 134 29.42 -11.75 -37.63
CA TYR A 134 28.79 -12.63 -38.61
C TYR A 134 27.37 -12.97 -38.17
N SER A 135 26.43 -12.97 -39.12
CA SER A 135 25.05 -13.35 -38.92
C SER A 135 24.61 -14.43 -39.90
N ASP A 136 24.02 -15.49 -39.36
CA ASP A 136 23.25 -16.54 -40.05
C ASP A 136 21.81 -16.54 -39.53
N SER A 137 20.86 -16.27 -40.41
CA SER A 137 19.41 -16.28 -40.12
C SER A 137 19.07 -15.48 -38.85
N SER A 138 19.73 -14.33 -38.66
CA SER A 138 19.63 -13.49 -37.47
C SER A 138 19.60 -12.00 -37.83
N ASP A 139 18.82 -11.22 -37.10
CA ASP A 139 18.49 -9.84 -37.46
C ASP A 139 19.04 -8.85 -36.42
N PRO A 140 20.37 -8.58 -36.39
CA PRO A 140 20.94 -7.66 -35.42
C PRO A 140 20.50 -6.21 -35.68
N ILE A 141 20.27 -5.48 -34.59
CA ILE A 141 20.05 -4.03 -34.57
C ILE A 141 21.32 -3.39 -34.06
N ILE A 142 21.95 -2.57 -34.90
CA ILE A 142 23.26 -1.95 -34.63
C ILE A 142 23.08 -0.45 -34.79
N SER A 143 23.28 0.32 -33.71
CA SER A 143 23.07 1.77 -33.70
C SER A 143 24.18 2.52 -32.96
N ASN A 144 24.62 3.67 -33.48
CA ASN A 144 25.63 4.51 -32.82
C ASN A 144 26.95 3.74 -32.52
N CYS A 145 27.28 2.75 -33.34
CA CYS A 145 28.42 1.85 -33.12
C CYS A 145 29.65 2.25 -33.94
N ARG A 146 30.80 1.67 -33.59
CA ARG A 146 32.00 1.68 -34.41
C ARG A 146 32.51 0.27 -34.64
N PHE A 147 32.63 -0.12 -35.91
CA PHE A 147 33.32 -1.34 -36.32
C PHE A 147 34.62 -0.98 -37.01
N THR A 148 35.75 -1.23 -36.33
CA THR A 148 37.04 -0.75 -36.79
C THR A 148 38.15 -1.77 -36.70
N ARG A 149 39.09 -1.74 -37.66
CA ARG A 149 40.29 -2.60 -37.67
C ARG A 149 39.97 -4.10 -37.60
N ASN A 150 38.80 -4.51 -38.08
CA ASN A 150 38.41 -5.91 -38.16
C ASN A 150 38.88 -6.52 -39.49
N ARG A 151 39.10 -7.82 -39.47
CA ARG A 151 39.72 -8.56 -40.56
C ARG A 151 39.05 -9.92 -40.79
N ALA A 152 38.71 -10.24 -42.02
CA ALA A 152 38.16 -11.53 -42.42
C ALA A 152 38.60 -11.95 -43.82
N GLU A 153 38.27 -13.18 -44.25
CA GLU A 153 38.33 -13.51 -45.68
C GLU A 153 37.16 -12.85 -46.43
N THR A 154 35.96 -12.85 -45.84
CA THR A 154 34.75 -12.24 -46.41
C THR A 154 34.04 -11.39 -45.36
N GLY A 155 33.71 -10.13 -45.69
CA GLY A 155 33.07 -9.17 -44.78
C GLY A 155 34.00 -8.73 -43.65
N GLY A 156 34.83 -7.71 -43.90
CA GLY A 156 35.87 -7.31 -42.94
C GLY A 156 35.30 -6.80 -41.62
N ALA A 157 34.31 -5.91 -41.68
CA ALA A 157 33.59 -5.46 -40.50
C ALA A 157 32.47 -6.44 -40.13
N MET A 158 31.52 -6.62 -41.06
CA MET A 158 30.32 -7.41 -40.83
C MET A 158 29.93 -8.22 -42.07
N ALA A 159 29.36 -9.40 -41.83
CA ALA A 159 28.84 -10.27 -42.88
C ALA A 159 27.46 -10.85 -42.53
N PHE A 160 26.54 -10.79 -43.48
CA PHE A 160 25.15 -11.24 -43.32
C PHE A 160 24.79 -12.29 -44.36
N MET A 161 24.34 -13.45 -43.92
CA MET A 161 24.08 -14.59 -44.77
C MET A 161 22.79 -15.28 -44.36
N TRP A 162 22.18 -15.99 -45.31
CA TRP A 162 21.07 -16.93 -45.07
C TRP A 162 19.84 -16.20 -44.51
N TYR A 163 19.24 -15.31 -45.30
CA TYR A 163 18.01 -14.58 -44.97
C TYR A 163 18.10 -13.59 -43.80
N SER A 164 19.29 -13.18 -43.38
CA SER A 164 19.45 -12.16 -42.33
C SER A 164 18.96 -10.77 -42.78
N GLN A 165 18.34 -10.03 -41.86
CA GLN A 165 17.76 -8.70 -42.09
C GLN A 165 18.27 -7.65 -41.09
N PRO A 166 19.59 -7.37 -41.06
CA PRO A 166 20.16 -6.41 -40.13
C PRO A 166 19.68 -4.97 -40.39
N ILE A 167 19.58 -4.19 -39.32
CA ILE A 167 19.39 -2.74 -39.37
C ILE A 167 20.63 -2.09 -38.75
N ILE A 168 21.33 -1.28 -39.55
CA ILE A 168 22.54 -0.56 -39.16
C ILE A 168 22.26 0.93 -39.28
N THR A 169 22.31 1.66 -38.17
CA THR A 169 22.05 3.10 -38.08
C THR A 169 23.18 3.86 -37.39
N ASN A 170 23.45 5.11 -37.77
CA ASN A 170 24.39 6.00 -37.06
C ASN A 170 25.76 5.36 -36.79
N THR A 171 26.23 4.48 -37.67
CA THR A 171 27.37 3.59 -37.36
C THR A 171 28.57 3.92 -38.26
N LEU A 172 29.74 4.03 -37.63
CA LEU A 172 31.02 4.22 -38.30
C LEU A 172 31.66 2.85 -38.61
N ILE A 173 31.91 2.58 -39.89
CA ILE A 173 32.54 1.35 -40.38
C ILE A 173 33.85 1.76 -41.05
N ASP A 174 34.94 1.71 -40.30
CA ASP A 174 36.23 2.25 -40.74
C ASP A 174 37.42 1.29 -40.62
N ASN A 175 38.37 1.39 -41.55
CA ASN A 175 39.66 0.68 -41.46
C ASN A 175 39.55 -0.86 -41.36
N ASN A 176 38.50 -1.47 -41.91
CA ASN A 176 38.35 -2.92 -41.93
C ASN A 176 38.94 -3.53 -43.21
N TRP A 177 39.32 -4.80 -43.15
CA TRP A 177 40.01 -5.48 -44.25
C TRP A 177 39.37 -6.84 -44.54
N SER A 178 39.14 -7.15 -45.81
CA SER A 178 38.79 -8.50 -46.26
C SER A 178 39.28 -8.80 -47.67
N GLU A 179 39.21 -10.08 -48.08
CA GLU A 179 39.39 -10.42 -49.49
C GLU A 179 38.17 -10.03 -50.33
N TRP A 180 36.96 -10.11 -49.75
CA TRP A 180 35.68 -9.80 -50.39
C TRP A 180 34.77 -8.98 -49.46
N GLY A 181 34.43 -7.74 -49.81
CA GLY A 181 33.58 -6.86 -48.99
C GLY A 181 34.31 -6.29 -47.77
N GLY A 182 35.11 -5.24 -47.95
CA GLY A 182 36.01 -4.72 -46.91
C GLY A 182 35.28 -4.23 -45.65
N GLY A 183 34.21 -3.46 -45.82
CA GLY A 183 33.31 -3.07 -44.73
C GLY A 183 32.19 -4.09 -44.52
N LEU A 184 31.15 -4.01 -45.35
CA LEU A 184 29.95 -4.84 -45.27
C LEU A 184 29.89 -5.86 -46.41
N PHE A 185 29.49 -7.09 -46.07
CA PHE A 185 29.19 -8.14 -47.04
C PHE A 185 27.81 -8.76 -46.78
N ALA A 186 27.05 -9.04 -47.82
CA ALA A 186 25.84 -9.87 -47.71
C ALA A 186 25.63 -10.82 -48.88
N ASP A 187 25.01 -11.96 -48.61
CA ASP A 187 24.65 -12.99 -49.58
C ASP A 187 23.35 -13.74 -49.19
N GLU A 188 22.90 -14.65 -50.04
CA GLU A 188 21.85 -15.65 -49.76
C GLU A 188 20.54 -15.06 -49.23
N TYR A 189 19.90 -14.21 -50.05
CA TYR A 189 18.61 -13.56 -49.77
C TYR A 189 18.56 -12.71 -48.50
N SER A 190 19.71 -12.25 -48.01
CA SER A 190 19.78 -11.29 -46.89
C SER A 190 19.37 -9.88 -47.34
N TYR A 191 18.71 -9.13 -46.45
CA TYR A 191 18.26 -7.75 -46.70
C TYR A 191 18.90 -6.79 -45.71
N VAL A 192 19.92 -6.06 -46.14
CA VAL A 192 20.71 -5.18 -45.25
C VAL A 192 20.24 -3.74 -45.38
N ARG A 193 19.80 -3.14 -44.26
CA ARG A 193 19.46 -1.72 -44.17
C ARG A 193 20.62 -0.95 -43.54
N VAL A 194 21.14 0.04 -44.27
CA VAL A 194 22.23 0.93 -43.86
C VAL A 194 21.69 2.36 -43.94
N ILE A 195 21.58 3.03 -42.80
CA ILE A 195 20.95 4.35 -42.67
C ILE A 195 21.86 5.25 -41.86
N ASN A 196 22.09 6.50 -42.25
CA ASN A 196 22.91 7.43 -41.48
C ASN A 196 24.27 6.82 -41.09
N CYS A 197 25.00 6.19 -42.01
CA CYS A 197 26.27 5.52 -41.69
C CYS A 197 27.43 6.17 -42.42
N THR A 198 28.65 5.96 -41.92
CA THR A 198 29.88 6.34 -42.62
C THR A 198 30.72 5.09 -42.85
N VAL A 199 30.88 4.68 -44.12
CA VAL A 199 31.68 3.52 -44.54
C VAL A 199 32.93 4.01 -45.23
N THR A 200 34.05 4.03 -44.52
CA THR A 200 35.28 4.68 -45.00
C THR A 200 36.55 3.88 -44.76
N SER A 201 37.55 4.06 -45.64
CA SER A 201 38.89 3.50 -45.45
C SER A 201 38.92 1.97 -45.31
N ASN A 202 37.89 1.27 -45.77
CA ASN A 202 37.86 -0.19 -45.76
C ASN A 202 38.57 -0.74 -46.99
N THR A 203 39.16 -1.92 -46.86
CA THR A 203 39.92 -2.58 -47.94
C THR A 203 39.30 -3.92 -48.29
N GLY A 204 38.82 -4.07 -49.52
CA GLY A 204 38.36 -5.34 -50.10
C GLY A 204 39.26 -5.73 -51.27
N VAL A 205 40.14 -6.73 -51.09
CA VAL A 205 41.21 -7.04 -52.06
C VAL A 205 40.70 -7.35 -53.47
N TYR A 206 39.61 -8.12 -53.60
CA TYR A 206 39.09 -8.55 -54.90
C TYR A 206 37.85 -7.78 -55.35
N LEU A 207 36.83 -7.58 -54.50
CA LEU A 207 35.60 -6.85 -54.84
C LEU A 207 34.99 -6.15 -53.62
N GLY A 208 34.42 -4.95 -53.84
CA GLY A 208 33.65 -4.18 -52.85
C GLY A 208 34.49 -3.71 -51.67
N GLY A 209 35.18 -2.58 -51.83
CA GLY A 209 35.99 -1.98 -50.76
C GLY A 209 35.15 -1.60 -49.54
N GLY A 210 34.02 -0.92 -49.76
CA GLY A 210 33.08 -0.53 -48.71
C GLY A 210 31.98 -1.57 -48.49
N ILE A 211 31.06 -1.68 -49.46
CA ILE A 211 29.85 -2.52 -49.38
C ILE A 211 29.81 -3.50 -50.55
N ARG A 212 29.57 -4.79 -50.27
CA ARG A 212 29.44 -5.86 -51.26
C ARG A 212 28.15 -6.67 -51.06
N GLY A 213 27.25 -6.62 -52.03
CA GLY A 213 26.08 -7.51 -52.10
C GLY A 213 26.22 -8.59 -53.16
N TYR A 214 26.45 -9.84 -52.74
CA TYR A 214 26.67 -10.99 -53.63
C TYR A 214 25.35 -11.71 -53.99
N TYR A 215 25.30 -12.28 -55.20
CA TYR A 215 24.24 -13.12 -55.74
C TYR A 215 22.81 -12.56 -55.61
N THR A 216 22.14 -12.81 -54.48
CA THR A 216 20.71 -12.48 -54.21
C THR A 216 20.51 -11.53 -53.04
N ALA A 217 21.58 -11.00 -52.45
CA ALA A 217 21.47 -10.01 -51.38
C ALA A 217 20.86 -8.70 -51.89
N ILE A 218 20.03 -8.09 -51.05
CA ILE A 218 19.38 -6.81 -51.30
C ILE A 218 19.87 -5.82 -50.25
N TYR A 219 20.16 -4.59 -50.69
CA TYR A 219 20.52 -3.49 -49.81
C TYR A 219 19.44 -2.39 -49.87
N SER A 220 19.37 -1.62 -48.78
CA SER A 220 18.76 -0.29 -48.74
C SER A 220 19.76 0.61 -48.05
N ILE A 221 20.34 1.55 -48.80
CA ILE A 221 21.41 2.45 -48.35
C ILE A 221 20.87 3.87 -48.44
N ILE A 222 20.69 4.52 -47.28
CA ILE A 222 20.04 5.83 -47.16
C ILE A 222 20.90 6.73 -46.27
N ASN A 223 21.01 8.03 -46.58
CA ASN A 223 21.69 9.03 -45.74
C ASN A 223 23.12 8.63 -45.35
N THR A 224 23.80 7.87 -46.20
CA THR A 224 25.06 7.21 -45.85
C THR A 224 26.20 7.77 -46.67
N ILE A 225 27.33 8.07 -46.01
CA ILE A 225 28.58 8.41 -46.67
C ILE A 225 29.37 7.13 -46.92
N VAL A 226 29.77 6.90 -48.18
CA VAL A 226 30.68 5.81 -48.57
C VAL A 226 31.88 6.40 -49.30
N GLU A 227 32.99 6.55 -48.59
CA GLU A 227 34.18 7.23 -49.14
C GLU A 227 35.48 6.47 -48.98
N GLY A 228 36.44 6.73 -49.88
CA GLY A 228 37.85 6.39 -49.64
C GLY A 228 38.12 4.90 -49.41
N ASN A 229 37.23 4.02 -49.86
CA ASN A 229 37.41 2.58 -49.71
C ASN A 229 38.28 2.03 -50.85
N TYR A 230 39.12 1.04 -50.51
CA TYR A 230 40.13 0.43 -51.40
C TYR A 230 39.64 -0.93 -51.91
N GLY A 231 39.78 -1.19 -53.21
CA GLY A 231 39.26 -2.41 -53.86
C GLY A 231 38.57 -2.16 -55.20
N ALA A 232 37.70 -3.08 -55.63
CA ALA A 232 36.89 -2.92 -56.84
C ALA A 232 35.47 -2.41 -56.51
N GLY A 233 35.40 -1.13 -56.12
CA GLY A 233 34.18 -0.36 -55.94
C GLY A 233 33.88 0.02 -54.49
N GLY A 234 33.41 1.25 -54.24
CA GLY A 234 32.87 1.67 -52.95
C GLY A 234 31.63 0.87 -52.58
N ILE A 235 30.64 0.87 -53.47
CA ILE A 235 29.44 0.03 -53.41
C ILE A 235 29.44 -0.92 -54.62
N ASN A 236 29.39 -2.24 -54.38
CA ASN A 236 29.37 -3.26 -55.42
C ASN A 236 28.24 -4.27 -55.20
N LEU A 237 27.15 -4.11 -55.96
CA LEU A 237 25.95 -4.93 -55.83
C LEU A 237 25.77 -5.84 -57.05
N SER A 238 25.32 -7.09 -56.84
CA SER A 238 25.06 -8.06 -57.92
C SER A 238 23.59 -8.07 -58.40
N GLY A 239 22.68 -7.44 -57.66
CA GLY A 239 21.31 -7.11 -58.07
C GLY A 239 20.85 -5.85 -57.34
N VAL A 240 20.12 -4.97 -58.02
CA VAL A 240 19.56 -3.72 -57.46
C VAL A 240 18.11 -3.53 -57.91
N LEU A 241 17.32 -2.92 -57.04
CA LEU A 241 16.11 -2.19 -57.39
C LEU A 241 16.51 -0.72 -57.62
N ASP A 242 15.73 0.03 -58.39
CA ASP A 242 16.09 1.40 -58.78
C ASP A 242 16.34 2.34 -57.57
N ASP A 243 15.67 2.10 -56.43
CA ASP A 243 15.69 2.98 -55.25
C ASP A 243 16.60 2.45 -54.10
N THR A 244 17.55 1.56 -54.40
CA THR A 244 18.40 0.92 -53.37
C THR A 244 19.42 1.86 -52.71
N ILE A 245 19.80 2.96 -53.37
CA ILE A 245 20.82 3.93 -52.90
C ILE A 245 20.22 5.33 -53.06
N GLN A 246 19.91 6.00 -51.96
CA GLN A 246 19.24 7.30 -51.95
C GLN A 246 19.86 8.22 -50.91
N TYR A 247 19.91 9.52 -51.19
CA TYR A 247 20.44 10.51 -50.25
C TYR A 247 21.81 10.12 -49.67
N CYS A 248 22.68 9.52 -50.48
CA CYS A 248 24.03 9.10 -50.07
C CYS A 248 25.10 9.99 -50.70
N ASP A 249 26.25 10.16 -50.04
CA ASP A 249 27.46 10.67 -50.69
C ASP A 249 28.43 9.52 -50.94
N VAL A 250 28.73 9.23 -52.22
CA VAL A 250 29.62 8.14 -52.60
C VAL A 250 30.82 8.72 -53.34
N TYR A 251 31.95 8.85 -52.65
CA TYR A 251 33.07 9.66 -53.11
C TYR A 251 34.43 8.97 -53.02
N ASN A 252 35.28 9.20 -54.02
CA ASN A 252 36.70 8.84 -54.03
C ASN A 252 37.00 7.36 -53.64
N ASN A 253 36.19 6.42 -54.10
CA ASN A 253 36.43 4.99 -53.87
C ASN A 253 37.26 4.37 -55.00
N GLU A 254 38.23 3.52 -54.64
CA GLU A 254 39.05 2.80 -55.61
C GLU A 254 38.18 1.83 -56.43
N GLY A 255 38.45 1.74 -57.74
CA GLY A 255 37.67 0.89 -58.65
C GLY A 255 36.28 1.44 -59.04
N GLY A 256 35.87 2.59 -58.50
CA GLY A 256 34.62 3.30 -58.83
C GLY A 256 33.71 3.50 -57.61
N ASN A 257 32.87 4.53 -57.62
CA ASN A 257 31.96 4.82 -56.50
C ASN A 257 30.85 3.78 -56.37
N ILE A 258 30.10 3.52 -57.45
CA ILE A 258 29.09 2.46 -57.53
C ILE A 258 29.39 1.59 -58.76
N VAL A 259 29.53 0.28 -58.55
CA VAL A 259 29.87 -0.69 -59.61
C VAL A 259 29.00 -1.95 -59.53
N GLY A 260 29.03 -2.78 -60.59
CA GLY A 260 28.18 -3.96 -60.70
C GLY A 260 26.82 -3.61 -61.29
N ALA A 261 25.74 -3.93 -60.58
CA ALA A 261 24.40 -3.53 -60.94
C ALA A 261 24.14 -2.12 -60.37
N VAL A 262 24.27 -1.10 -61.22
CA VAL A 262 24.10 0.33 -60.86
C VAL A 262 22.66 0.75 -61.18
N PRO A 263 21.92 1.38 -60.26
CA PRO A 263 20.59 1.93 -60.56
C PRO A 263 20.64 2.91 -61.73
N LEU A 264 19.62 2.90 -62.60
CA LEU A 264 19.62 3.77 -63.78
C LEU A 264 19.62 5.24 -63.34
N GLY A 265 20.61 6.00 -63.78
CA GLY A 265 20.74 7.42 -63.45
C GLY A 265 21.47 7.71 -62.13
N ALA A 266 21.95 6.69 -61.40
CA ALA A 266 22.73 6.91 -60.18
C ALA A 266 24.06 7.64 -60.48
N LEU A 267 24.37 8.63 -59.65
CA LEU A 267 25.51 9.56 -59.75
C LEU A 267 25.60 10.37 -61.05
N GLU A 268 24.55 10.42 -61.86
CA GLU A 268 24.45 11.31 -63.02
C GLU A 268 23.88 12.67 -62.56
N PRO A 269 24.64 13.78 -62.59
CA PRO A 269 24.25 15.06 -62.01
C PRO A 269 23.17 15.77 -62.84
N VAL A 270 21.90 15.42 -62.58
CA VAL A 270 20.74 15.93 -63.34
C VAL A 270 19.81 16.80 -62.50
N LEU A 271 19.99 16.84 -61.18
CA LEU A 271 19.25 17.66 -60.23
C LEU A 271 20.18 18.52 -59.35
N THR A 272 19.57 19.34 -58.51
CA THR A 272 20.22 20.03 -57.38
C THR A 272 19.47 19.72 -56.09
N ASN A 273 20.18 19.41 -55.00
CA ASN A 273 19.59 19.17 -53.69
C ASN A 273 19.18 20.50 -52.99
N VAL A 274 18.72 20.41 -51.74
CA VAL A 274 18.28 21.58 -50.95
C VAL A 274 19.41 22.58 -50.68
N ASN A 275 20.66 22.11 -50.61
CA ASN A 275 21.87 22.94 -50.44
C ASN A 275 22.32 23.61 -51.74
N GLY A 276 21.70 23.27 -52.88
CA GLY A 276 22.08 23.75 -54.20
C GLY A 276 23.23 22.96 -54.84
N ASP A 277 23.68 21.87 -54.23
CA ASP A 277 24.69 20.97 -54.76
C ASP A 277 24.11 20.06 -55.83
N SER A 278 24.93 19.67 -56.81
CA SER A 278 24.47 18.82 -57.91
C SER A 278 24.32 17.37 -57.45
N CYS A 279 23.15 16.79 -57.69
CA CYS A 279 22.84 15.42 -57.31
C CYS A 279 22.18 14.64 -58.46
N ASP A 280 22.11 13.33 -58.28
CA ASP A 280 21.39 12.44 -59.18
C ASP A 280 19.86 12.43 -58.95
N ILE A 281 19.12 11.59 -59.67
CA ILE A 281 17.65 11.47 -59.52
C ILE A 281 17.20 10.87 -58.18
N TYR A 282 18.12 10.28 -57.42
CA TYR A 282 17.90 9.68 -56.11
C TYR A 282 18.51 10.54 -54.99
N TYR A 283 18.89 11.79 -55.31
CA TYR A 283 19.54 12.74 -54.40
C TYR A 283 20.89 12.31 -53.86
N ASN A 284 21.59 11.38 -54.54
CA ASN A 284 22.95 11.02 -54.17
C ASN A 284 23.95 12.06 -54.67
N LEU A 285 24.98 12.27 -53.85
CA LEU A 285 26.14 13.11 -54.09
C LEU A 285 27.37 12.25 -54.45
N SER A 286 28.37 12.91 -55.03
CA SER A 286 29.70 12.36 -55.26
C SER A 286 30.73 13.47 -55.02
N PHE A 287 30.63 14.13 -53.87
CA PHE A 287 31.49 15.23 -53.48
C PHE A 287 32.42 14.83 -52.35
N ASP A 288 33.44 15.65 -52.10
CA ASP A 288 34.24 15.50 -50.88
C ASP A 288 33.34 15.80 -49.67
N PRO A 289 33.12 14.85 -48.74
CA PRO A 289 32.27 15.08 -47.57
C PRO A 289 32.83 16.12 -46.60
N GLN A 290 34.13 16.45 -46.68
CA GLN A 290 34.79 17.48 -45.87
C GLN A 290 34.59 17.34 -44.35
N TYR A 291 35.55 16.70 -43.69
CA TYR A 291 35.54 16.58 -42.22
C TYR A 291 36.32 17.68 -41.51
N TYR A 292 35.95 17.95 -40.25
CA TYR A 292 36.57 18.94 -39.36
C TYR A 292 38.06 18.65 -39.06
N ALA A 293 38.43 17.37 -38.93
CA ALA A 293 39.79 16.92 -38.62
C ALA A 293 40.29 15.85 -39.60
N THR A 294 41.60 15.78 -39.83
CA THR A 294 42.22 14.84 -40.78
C THR A 294 42.74 13.55 -40.13
N SER A 295 42.63 13.42 -38.80
CA SER A 295 43.04 12.25 -38.02
C SER A 295 42.46 12.30 -36.60
N GLY A 296 42.35 11.14 -35.93
CA GLY A 296 41.81 11.03 -34.56
C GLY A 296 40.32 10.65 -34.53
N ASP A 297 39.72 10.62 -33.34
CA ASP A 297 38.31 10.21 -33.18
C ASP A 297 37.32 11.25 -33.74
N SER A 298 37.71 12.52 -33.86
CA SER A 298 36.93 13.57 -34.50
C SER A 298 37.07 13.63 -36.03
N ALA A 299 37.76 12.67 -36.65
CA ALA A 299 38.11 12.72 -38.08
C ALA A 299 36.92 12.58 -39.04
N TYR A 300 35.72 12.32 -38.52
CA TYR A 300 34.53 12.02 -39.32
C TYR A 300 33.33 12.93 -39.03
N PHE A 301 33.49 13.96 -38.20
CA PHE A 301 32.48 15.02 -38.04
C PHE A 301 32.55 15.98 -39.23
N LEU A 302 31.40 16.32 -39.80
CA LEU A 302 31.31 17.20 -40.96
C LEU A 302 31.78 18.63 -40.60
N ALA A 303 32.60 19.22 -41.46
CA ALA A 303 32.97 20.63 -41.37
C ALA A 303 31.80 21.50 -41.85
N VAL A 304 31.70 22.74 -41.34
CA VAL A 304 30.64 23.73 -41.70
C VAL A 304 30.48 23.98 -43.22
N THR A 305 31.46 23.59 -44.04
CA THR A 305 31.43 23.73 -45.50
C THR A 305 31.06 22.45 -46.25
N SER A 306 30.75 21.38 -45.51
CA SER A 306 30.43 20.07 -46.07
C SER A 306 29.15 20.11 -46.91
N PRO A 307 29.14 19.46 -48.08
CA PRO A 307 27.93 19.31 -48.88
C PRO A 307 26.94 18.29 -48.28
N CYS A 308 27.36 17.55 -47.26
CA CYS A 308 26.56 16.50 -46.60
C CYS A 308 25.66 17.05 -45.48
N ILE A 309 25.86 18.29 -45.04
CA ILE A 309 25.05 18.93 -44.00
C ILE A 309 23.66 19.26 -44.56
N ASP A 310 22.57 18.93 -43.88
CA ASP A 310 21.17 19.12 -44.32
C ASP A 310 20.83 18.44 -45.66
N ALA A 311 21.64 17.47 -46.10
CA ALA A 311 21.55 16.92 -47.44
C ALA A 311 20.78 15.60 -47.53
N GLY A 312 20.46 14.98 -46.39
CA GLY A 312 19.80 13.68 -46.31
C GLY A 312 18.31 13.70 -46.66
N ASP A 313 17.68 12.55 -46.50
CA ASP A 313 16.25 12.33 -46.76
C ASP A 313 15.39 13.20 -45.82
N PRO A 314 14.61 14.16 -46.34
CA PRO A 314 13.74 15.02 -45.53
C PRO A 314 12.62 14.28 -44.78
N LEU A 315 12.40 12.99 -45.08
CA LEU A 315 11.44 12.14 -44.37
C LEU A 315 12.09 11.32 -43.25
N SER A 316 13.42 11.38 -43.10
CA SER A 316 14.12 10.82 -41.95
C SER A 316 13.92 11.70 -40.71
N PRO A 317 14.09 11.15 -39.48
CA PRO A 317 14.16 11.97 -38.28
C PRO A 317 15.20 13.09 -38.45
N CYS A 318 14.87 14.29 -38.02
CA CYS A 318 15.80 15.43 -38.02
C CYS A 318 17.05 15.13 -37.19
N ASP A 319 18.13 15.84 -37.48
CA ASP A 319 19.29 15.86 -36.58
C ASP A 319 18.93 16.56 -35.25
N PRO A 320 19.72 16.39 -34.17
CA PRO A 320 19.41 16.95 -32.85
C PRO A 320 19.25 18.48 -32.78
N ASP A 321 19.69 19.23 -33.79
CA ASP A 321 19.42 20.67 -33.95
C ASP A 321 18.12 20.96 -34.73
N ASN A 322 17.30 19.93 -34.98
CA ASN A 322 16.04 19.94 -35.70
C ASN A 322 16.15 20.34 -37.19
N THR A 323 17.33 20.21 -37.80
CA THR A 323 17.48 20.41 -39.25
C THR A 323 17.31 19.11 -40.05
N ILE A 324 17.37 19.19 -41.37
CA ILE A 324 17.21 18.00 -42.23
C ILE A 324 18.37 17.05 -41.89
N ALA A 325 18.12 15.74 -41.80
CA ALA A 325 19.17 14.79 -41.47
C ALA A 325 20.43 14.96 -42.34
N ASP A 326 21.59 15.04 -41.71
CA ASP A 326 22.88 15.01 -42.36
C ASP A 326 23.14 13.63 -42.97
N MET A 327 23.92 13.60 -44.05
CA MET A 327 24.44 12.32 -44.56
C MET A 327 25.62 11.88 -43.68
N GLY A 328 25.61 10.62 -43.22
CA GLY A 328 26.71 10.03 -42.46
C GLY A 328 26.33 9.57 -41.06
N ALA A 329 27.32 9.03 -40.34
CA ALA A 329 27.16 8.57 -38.96
C ALA A 329 27.19 9.69 -37.90
N PHE A 330 27.63 10.89 -38.27
CA PHE A 330 27.77 12.04 -37.38
C PHE A 330 27.14 13.26 -38.03
N TYR A 331 26.32 13.98 -37.26
CA TYR A 331 25.63 15.19 -37.68
C TYR A 331 26.43 16.45 -37.31
N HIS A 332 26.02 17.59 -37.88
CA HIS A 332 26.60 18.92 -37.70
C HIS A 332 25.56 19.87 -37.11
N TYR A 333 25.93 20.59 -36.05
CA TYR A 333 25.06 21.61 -35.46
C TYR A 333 25.10 22.93 -36.27
N HIS A 334 23.93 23.46 -36.65
CA HIS A 334 23.80 24.80 -37.24
C HIS A 334 24.16 25.91 -36.25
N THR A 335 24.77 27.00 -36.75
CA THR A 335 25.40 28.06 -35.93
C THR A 335 24.42 28.88 -35.08
N GLU A 336 24.82 29.10 -33.82
CA GLU A 336 24.15 29.79 -32.71
C GLU A 336 23.54 31.18 -33.02
N THR A 337 22.44 31.54 -32.35
CA THR A 337 21.79 32.86 -32.44
C THR A 337 22.26 33.80 -31.33
N ILE A 338 22.98 34.87 -31.68
CA ILE A 338 23.46 35.87 -30.70
C ILE A 338 22.36 36.89 -30.33
N ILE A 339 22.05 37.00 -29.04
CA ILE A 339 21.15 37.99 -28.45
C ILE A 339 22.00 39.05 -27.71
N PRO A 340 22.17 40.27 -28.26
CA PRO A 340 23.07 41.28 -27.71
C PRO A 340 22.57 41.97 -26.42
N GLY A 341 21.42 41.57 -25.89
CA GLY A 341 20.71 42.22 -24.79
C GLY A 341 19.62 43.20 -25.23
N GLY A 342 18.83 43.69 -24.27
CA GLY A 342 17.71 44.61 -24.46
C GLY A 342 16.34 43.94 -24.43
N ASN A 343 15.33 44.58 -25.03
CA ASN A 343 13.96 44.07 -24.97
C ASN A 343 13.77 42.87 -25.91
N VAL A 344 13.19 41.80 -25.39
CA VAL A 344 12.85 40.57 -26.13
C VAL A 344 11.35 40.26 -26.01
N SER A 345 10.79 39.67 -27.06
CA SER A 345 9.38 39.26 -27.15
C SER A 345 9.18 38.38 -28.40
N GLY A 346 8.06 37.67 -28.49
CA GLY A 346 7.75 36.78 -29.60
C GLY A 346 8.15 35.33 -29.30
N THR A 347 8.36 34.52 -30.33
CA THR A 347 8.61 33.08 -30.18
C THR A 347 10.07 32.75 -30.48
N TRP A 348 10.72 32.03 -29.57
CA TRP A 348 12.01 31.38 -29.77
C TRP A 348 11.78 29.91 -30.11
N THR A 349 12.41 29.44 -31.18
CA THR A 349 12.16 28.15 -31.83
C THR A 349 13.46 27.35 -31.92
N SER A 350 13.38 26.03 -31.90
CA SER A 350 14.58 25.16 -31.97
C SER A 350 15.46 25.43 -33.21
N THR A 351 14.87 25.86 -34.34
CA THR A 351 15.59 26.21 -35.59
C THR A 351 16.69 27.27 -35.42
N PHE A 352 16.65 28.06 -34.36
CA PHE A 352 17.61 29.13 -34.08
C PHE A 352 18.37 28.90 -32.76
N SER A 353 18.20 27.71 -32.16
CA SER A 353 18.88 27.27 -30.95
C SER A 353 20.34 26.86 -31.25
N PRO A 354 21.31 27.09 -30.36
CA PRO A 354 21.16 27.79 -29.08
C PRO A 354 21.05 29.31 -29.26
N TYR A 355 20.26 29.94 -28.39
CA TYR A 355 20.21 31.40 -28.24
C TYR A 355 21.27 31.85 -27.21
N ILE A 356 22.30 32.55 -27.68
CA ILE A 356 23.42 33.03 -26.86
C ILE A 356 23.17 34.46 -26.39
N VAL A 357 22.81 34.63 -25.13
CA VAL A 357 22.54 35.91 -24.49
C VAL A 357 23.85 36.54 -24.01
N ILE A 358 24.35 37.53 -24.75
CA ILE A 358 25.61 38.23 -24.45
C ILE A 358 25.41 39.58 -23.73
N GLY A 359 24.16 39.90 -23.38
CA GLY A 359 23.79 41.08 -22.60
C GLY A 359 22.40 40.90 -21.96
N ASP A 360 22.14 41.59 -20.85
CA ASP A 360 20.86 41.46 -20.12
C ASP A 360 19.64 41.65 -21.02
N ILE A 361 18.68 40.73 -20.92
CA ILE A 361 17.42 40.78 -21.69
C ILE A 361 16.23 41.06 -20.78
N THR A 362 15.23 41.73 -21.35
CA THR A 362 14.00 42.10 -20.63
C THR A 362 12.76 41.78 -21.46
N VAL A 363 11.77 41.11 -20.87
CA VAL A 363 10.42 41.01 -21.43
C VAL A 363 9.59 42.19 -20.92
N PRO A 364 9.22 43.18 -21.75
CA PRO A 364 8.51 44.37 -21.29
C PRO A 364 7.08 44.09 -20.84
N VAL A 365 6.50 44.99 -20.05
CA VAL A 365 5.08 44.93 -19.63
C VAL A 365 4.15 44.78 -20.84
N GLY A 366 3.25 43.80 -20.78
CA GLY A 366 2.28 43.50 -21.83
C GLY A 366 2.86 42.79 -23.07
N GLN A 367 4.13 42.40 -23.04
CA GLN A 367 4.74 41.52 -24.04
C GLN A 367 4.92 40.11 -23.48
N THR A 368 4.98 39.15 -24.38
CA THR A 368 5.23 37.74 -24.06
C THR A 368 6.48 37.27 -24.79
N LEU A 369 7.34 36.56 -24.07
CA LEU A 369 8.36 35.70 -24.67
C LEU A 369 7.86 34.26 -24.57
N SER A 370 7.68 33.62 -25.72
CA SER A 370 7.30 32.22 -25.84
C SER A 370 8.50 31.41 -26.29
N ILE A 371 8.82 30.32 -25.59
CA ILE A 371 9.95 29.44 -25.91
C ILE A 371 9.38 28.05 -26.19
N GLU A 372 9.64 27.54 -27.39
CA GLU A 372 9.17 26.23 -27.85
C GLU A 372 10.05 25.09 -27.32
N PRO A 373 9.56 23.83 -27.31
CA PRO A 373 10.33 22.66 -26.92
C PRO A 373 11.69 22.54 -27.64
N GLY A 374 12.68 21.99 -26.94
CA GLY A 374 14.03 21.74 -27.46
C GLY A 374 14.91 22.99 -27.63
N VAL A 375 14.46 24.18 -27.22
CA VAL A 375 15.29 25.39 -27.24
C VAL A 375 16.32 25.38 -26.10
N GLU A 376 17.57 25.67 -26.45
CA GLU A 376 18.66 25.95 -25.52
C GLU A 376 18.92 27.47 -25.47
N VAL A 377 18.97 28.03 -24.27
CA VAL A 377 19.29 29.43 -23.98
C VAL A 377 20.57 29.46 -23.15
N ARG A 378 21.67 29.92 -23.75
CA ARG A 378 22.96 30.06 -23.08
C ARG A 378 23.22 31.51 -22.70
N PHE A 379 23.66 31.76 -21.48
CA PHE A 379 23.97 33.10 -20.98
C PHE A 379 25.48 33.28 -20.82
N ASP A 380 26.01 34.40 -21.32
CA ASP A 380 27.37 34.85 -20.99
C ASP A 380 27.47 35.30 -19.53
N GLU A 381 28.71 35.41 -19.05
CA GLU A 381 29.02 35.90 -17.71
C GLU A 381 28.27 37.19 -17.36
N ALA A 382 27.67 37.20 -16.16
CA ALA A 382 26.95 38.34 -15.60
C ALA A 382 25.76 38.86 -16.45
N THR A 383 25.13 38.00 -17.24
CA THR A 383 23.88 38.30 -17.96
C THR A 383 22.68 37.60 -17.34
N GLY A 384 21.47 38.12 -17.54
CA GLY A 384 20.24 37.47 -17.09
C GLY A 384 18.98 37.90 -17.85
N LEU A 385 17.85 37.33 -17.44
CA LEU A 385 16.53 37.58 -18.01
C LEU A 385 15.63 38.23 -16.96
N THR A 386 15.08 39.41 -17.23
CA THR A 386 14.06 40.04 -16.37
C THR A 386 12.70 40.09 -17.07
N VAL A 387 11.65 39.59 -16.42
CA VAL A 387 10.30 39.48 -16.98
C VAL A 387 9.36 40.45 -16.27
N TYR A 388 9.02 41.56 -16.92
CA TYR A 388 7.94 42.47 -16.50
C TYR A 388 6.61 42.17 -17.21
N GLY A 389 6.63 41.36 -18.28
CA GLY A 389 5.47 40.86 -19.01
C GLY A 389 5.17 39.41 -18.64
N SER A 390 5.17 38.53 -19.65
CA SER A 390 4.93 37.08 -19.48
C SER A 390 6.04 36.24 -20.09
N LEU A 391 6.51 35.23 -19.35
CA LEU A 391 7.33 34.14 -19.88
C LEU A 391 6.46 32.90 -20.03
N PHE A 392 6.41 32.36 -21.26
CA PHE A 392 5.73 31.10 -21.55
C PHE A 392 6.76 30.13 -22.15
N ALA A 393 7.19 29.14 -21.38
CA ALA A 393 8.16 28.14 -21.82
C ALA A 393 7.53 26.77 -21.63
N ASP A 394 7.12 26.15 -22.74
CA ASP A 394 6.31 24.93 -22.73
C ASP A 394 7.08 23.83 -23.47
N GLY A 395 7.97 23.15 -22.77
CA GLY A 395 8.70 21.99 -23.28
C GLY A 395 7.80 20.75 -23.38
N THR A 396 8.29 19.66 -23.98
CA THR A 396 7.53 18.40 -24.07
C THR A 396 8.42 17.18 -23.90
N ILE A 397 7.88 16.09 -23.35
CA ILE A 397 8.57 14.79 -23.35
C ILE A 397 8.33 14.09 -24.69
N GLN A 398 9.32 14.03 -25.58
CA GLN A 398 9.33 13.05 -26.69
C GLN A 398 10.12 11.80 -26.29
N PRO A 399 9.67 10.59 -26.68
CA PRO A 399 10.46 9.38 -26.46
C PRO A 399 11.75 9.40 -27.31
N GLY A 400 12.91 9.46 -26.65
CA GLY A 400 14.23 9.27 -27.28
C GLY A 400 15.04 10.54 -27.54
N VAL A 401 14.50 11.74 -27.33
CA VAL A 401 15.22 13.02 -27.39
C VAL A 401 14.65 13.93 -26.31
N GLY A 402 15.51 14.42 -25.42
CA GLY A 402 15.12 15.27 -24.30
C GLY A 402 14.84 16.70 -24.74
N ASP A 403 13.64 16.96 -25.28
CA ASP A 403 13.20 18.30 -25.72
C ASP A 403 12.78 19.23 -24.54
N THR A 404 13.43 19.06 -23.39
CA THR A 404 13.41 20.04 -22.29
C THR A 404 13.99 21.36 -22.76
N ILE A 405 13.35 22.47 -22.43
CA ILE A 405 13.94 23.80 -22.66
C ILE A 405 15.07 23.98 -21.65
N LEU A 406 16.30 24.23 -22.11
CA LEU A 406 17.49 24.35 -21.26
C LEU A 406 17.93 25.80 -21.12
N PHE A 407 18.01 26.31 -19.89
CA PHE A 407 18.65 27.59 -19.55
C PHE A 407 19.99 27.30 -18.87
N THR A 408 21.10 27.68 -19.49
CA THR A 408 22.44 27.28 -19.05
C THR A 408 23.53 28.34 -19.31
N SER A 409 24.76 28.06 -18.90
CA SER A 409 25.95 28.90 -19.14
C SER A 409 26.44 28.78 -20.58
N ASN A 410 26.96 29.89 -21.15
CA ASN A 410 27.68 29.87 -22.41
C ASN A 410 29.19 29.58 -22.26
N LEU A 411 29.69 29.37 -21.03
CA LEU A 411 31.10 29.06 -20.81
C LEU A 411 31.42 27.60 -21.21
N PRO A 412 32.62 27.32 -21.75
CA PRO A 412 33.03 25.96 -22.13
C PRO A 412 33.12 24.96 -20.97
N ASP A 413 33.18 25.44 -19.73
CA ASP A 413 33.22 24.66 -18.50
C ASP A 413 32.25 25.29 -17.49
N PRO A 414 30.94 24.97 -17.58
CA PRO A 414 29.91 25.61 -16.77
C PRO A 414 30.10 25.41 -15.27
N GLN A 415 30.01 26.49 -14.50
CA GLN A 415 30.06 26.48 -13.04
C GLN A 415 28.82 27.17 -12.44
N PRO A 416 28.35 26.76 -11.25
CA PRO A 416 27.26 27.45 -10.55
C PRO A 416 27.55 28.94 -10.38
N GLY A 417 26.64 29.80 -10.86
CA GLY A 417 26.76 31.26 -10.78
C GLY A 417 27.42 31.93 -11.98
N ASP A 418 27.68 31.20 -13.08
CA ASP A 418 28.25 31.75 -14.31
C ASP A 418 27.41 32.90 -14.88
N TRP A 419 26.08 32.76 -14.82
CA TRP A 419 25.13 33.79 -15.23
C TRP A 419 24.24 34.21 -14.06
N ASN A 420 23.60 35.38 -14.19
CA ASN A 420 22.87 35.99 -13.09
C ASN A 420 21.61 35.18 -12.74
N GLN A 421 20.47 35.53 -13.31
CA GLN A 421 19.20 34.95 -12.87
C GLN A 421 18.14 35.07 -13.96
N VAL A 422 17.15 34.19 -13.88
CA VAL A 422 15.82 34.46 -14.44
C VAL A 422 15.03 35.15 -13.34
N LYS A 423 14.69 36.42 -13.55
CA LYS A 423 13.94 37.25 -12.62
C LYS A 423 12.52 37.49 -13.12
N ILE A 424 11.53 36.99 -12.39
CA ILE A 424 10.12 37.40 -12.55
C ILE A 424 9.91 38.64 -11.68
N ALA A 425 9.71 39.79 -12.32
CA ALA A 425 9.53 41.05 -11.61
C ALA A 425 8.08 41.20 -11.10
N ALA A 426 7.83 42.21 -10.27
CA ALA A 426 6.51 42.48 -9.69
C ALA A 426 5.42 42.61 -10.78
N ASN A 427 4.32 41.86 -10.62
CA ASN A 427 3.24 41.67 -11.60
C ASN A 427 3.63 40.96 -12.91
N GLY A 428 4.85 40.45 -13.02
CA GLY A 428 5.24 39.52 -14.07
C GLY A 428 4.59 38.15 -13.85
N THR A 429 4.42 37.40 -14.93
CA THR A 429 3.83 36.05 -14.94
C THR A 429 4.80 35.07 -15.60
N ALA A 430 4.83 33.83 -15.13
CA ALA A 430 5.62 32.77 -15.74
C ALA A 430 4.88 31.44 -15.65
N ALA A 431 4.64 30.83 -16.81
CA ALA A 431 4.18 29.45 -16.93
C ALA A 431 5.28 28.67 -17.63
N VAL A 432 5.93 27.79 -16.87
CA VAL A 432 7.15 27.09 -17.28
C VAL A 432 6.92 25.59 -17.09
N THR A 433 7.05 24.83 -18.17
CA THR A 433 6.78 23.39 -18.19
C THR A 433 7.91 22.64 -18.90
N PHE A 434 8.37 21.51 -18.33
CA PHE A 434 9.49 20.73 -18.88
C PHE A 434 10.74 21.58 -19.20
N CYS A 435 11.19 22.40 -18.24
CA CYS A 435 12.39 23.23 -18.37
C CYS A 435 13.47 22.82 -17.38
N ALA A 436 14.74 22.98 -17.77
CA ALA A 436 15.91 22.81 -16.92
C ALA A 436 16.65 24.15 -16.74
N PHE A 437 16.98 24.49 -15.49
CA PHE A 437 17.74 25.70 -15.15
C PHE A 437 19.04 25.32 -14.46
N GLU A 438 20.17 25.64 -15.10
CA GLU A 438 21.49 25.18 -14.69
C GLU A 438 22.53 26.30 -14.68
N TYR A 439 23.51 26.17 -13.78
CA TYR A 439 24.71 27.02 -13.71
C TYR A 439 24.48 28.53 -13.52
N GLY A 440 23.24 28.97 -13.30
CA GLY A 440 22.88 30.34 -12.94
C GLY A 440 23.01 30.61 -11.44
N THR A 441 22.83 31.86 -11.04
CA THR A 441 22.81 32.24 -9.61
C THR A 441 21.48 31.88 -8.96
N SER A 442 20.33 32.14 -9.63
CA SER A 442 19.01 31.79 -9.10
C SER A 442 17.87 31.90 -10.14
N PHE A 443 16.74 31.26 -9.85
CA PHE A 443 15.44 31.63 -10.39
C PHE A 443 14.72 32.52 -9.36
N HIS A 444 14.61 33.82 -9.62
CA HIS A 444 14.19 34.80 -8.62
C HIS A 444 12.81 35.37 -8.93
N SER A 445 11.87 35.31 -7.99
CA SER A 445 10.54 35.89 -8.13
C SER A 445 10.22 36.91 -7.04
N ILE A 446 9.68 38.07 -7.40
CA ILE A 446 9.32 39.12 -6.42
C ILE A 446 7.92 39.65 -6.74
N TYR A 447 6.98 39.51 -5.80
CA TYR A 447 5.58 39.96 -5.91
C TYR A 447 4.97 39.60 -7.28
N SER A 448 5.30 38.40 -7.75
CA SER A 448 4.76 37.82 -8.99
C SER A 448 3.36 37.28 -8.72
N VAL A 449 2.52 37.34 -9.74
CA VAL A 449 1.22 36.67 -9.74
C VAL A 449 1.29 35.51 -10.73
N ASP A 450 0.64 34.40 -10.42
CA ASP A 450 0.56 33.20 -11.27
C ASP A 450 1.93 32.63 -11.69
N LEU A 451 2.83 32.38 -10.72
CA LEU A 451 4.04 31.61 -10.97
C LEU A 451 3.71 30.12 -10.97
N LEU A 452 3.68 29.51 -12.16
CA LEU A 452 3.41 28.09 -12.35
C LEU A 452 4.64 27.38 -12.94
N LEU A 453 5.24 26.49 -12.16
CA LEU A 453 6.37 25.65 -12.57
C LEU A 453 5.91 24.19 -12.59
N THR A 454 6.07 23.48 -13.70
CA THR A 454 5.52 22.13 -13.85
C THR A 454 6.52 21.21 -14.55
N ASP A 455 6.82 20.05 -13.95
CA ASP A 455 7.75 19.07 -14.52
C ASP A 455 9.15 19.65 -14.85
N CYS A 456 9.62 20.62 -14.05
CA CYS A 456 10.88 21.33 -14.26
C CYS A 456 12.03 20.78 -13.40
N ARG A 457 13.28 20.97 -13.85
CA ARG A 457 14.51 20.64 -13.10
C ARG A 457 15.29 21.90 -12.75
N PHE A 458 15.70 22.02 -11.50
CA PHE A 458 16.48 23.15 -11.00
C PHE A 458 17.77 22.66 -10.33
N SER A 459 18.92 23.01 -10.91
CA SER A 459 20.22 22.93 -10.22
C SER A 459 20.70 24.29 -9.70
N ILE A 460 19.80 25.28 -9.72
CA ILE A 460 19.96 26.62 -9.16
C ILE A 460 18.87 26.88 -8.11
N PRO A 461 19.12 27.72 -7.09
CA PRO A 461 18.13 28.01 -6.07
C PRO A 461 16.98 28.85 -6.64
N ILE A 462 15.76 28.52 -6.23
CA ILE A 462 14.58 29.36 -6.42
C ILE A 462 14.51 30.31 -5.22
N THR A 463 14.40 31.61 -5.46
CA THR A 463 14.49 32.62 -4.40
C THR A 463 13.45 33.73 -4.57
N GLY A 464 13.26 34.51 -3.50
CA GLY A 464 12.44 35.72 -3.49
C GLY A 464 11.09 35.55 -2.79
N GLU A 465 10.22 36.53 -3.01
CA GLU A 465 8.95 36.74 -2.29
C GLU A 465 7.76 36.69 -3.27
N PRO A 466 7.38 35.52 -3.83
CA PRO A 466 6.17 35.41 -4.63
C PRO A 466 4.91 35.62 -3.78
N ASP A 467 3.85 36.21 -4.37
CA ASP A 467 2.54 36.33 -3.70
C ASP A 467 1.70 35.05 -3.81
N ASP A 468 1.90 34.28 -4.89
CA ASP A 468 1.31 32.97 -5.16
C ASP A 468 2.25 32.19 -6.09
N ALA A 469 2.65 30.98 -5.69
CA ALA A 469 3.51 30.12 -6.49
C ALA A 469 3.10 28.65 -6.35
N THR A 470 2.93 27.98 -7.49
CA THR A 470 2.66 26.54 -7.53
C THR A 470 3.76 25.83 -8.29
N MET A 471 4.33 24.79 -7.66
CA MET A 471 5.28 23.87 -8.26
C MET A 471 4.68 22.46 -8.28
N LEU A 472 4.70 21.84 -9.45
CA LEU A 472 4.09 20.53 -9.68
C LEU A 472 5.12 19.60 -10.35
N ARG A 473 5.43 18.44 -9.75
CA ARG A 473 6.37 17.44 -10.29
C ARG A 473 7.77 17.99 -10.63
N CYS A 474 8.21 19.01 -9.89
CA CYS A 474 9.52 19.60 -10.10
C CYS A 474 10.61 18.83 -9.33
N LEU A 475 11.83 18.82 -9.86
CA LEU A 475 13.02 18.28 -9.20
C LEU A 475 14.01 19.40 -8.89
N THR A 476 14.49 19.50 -7.66
CA THR A 476 15.58 20.41 -7.28
C THR A 476 16.78 19.62 -6.74
N THR A 477 17.98 19.97 -7.20
CA THR A 477 19.24 19.34 -6.73
C THR A 477 20.05 20.22 -5.79
N VAL A 478 19.49 21.37 -5.39
CA VAL A 478 20.07 22.33 -4.46
C VAL A 478 19.03 22.75 -3.44
N ASP A 479 19.49 23.24 -2.31
CA ASP A 479 18.66 23.74 -1.23
C ASP A 479 17.74 24.88 -1.68
N GLN A 480 16.53 24.91 -1.12
CA GLN A 480 15.51 25.88 -1.49
C GLN A 480 15.09 26.73 -0.29
N THR A 481 15.00 28.04 -0.52
CA THR A 481 14.57 29.00 0.49
C THR A 481 13.58 30.00 -0.11
N PHE A 482 12.37 30.03 0.44
CA PHE A 482 11.29 30.87 -0.04
C PHE A 482 10.90 31.92 0.99
N TYR A 483 10.74 33.16 0.52
CA TYR A 483 10.33 34.30 1.34
C TYR A 483 8.90 34.81 1.08
N GLY A 484 8.17 34.12 0.22
CA GLY A 484 6.82 34.51 -0.21
C GLY A 484 5.71 33.95 0.65
N ALA A 485 4.48 34.26 0.26
CA ALA A 485 3.24 33.70 0.81
C ALA A 485 2.52 32.86 -0.27
N GLY A 486 1.65 31.93 0.12
CA GLY A 486 0.80 31.21 -0.84
C GLY A 486 1.59 30.23 -1.72
N ILE A 487 2.46 29.42 -1.12
CA ILE A 487 3.35 28.52 -1.85
C ILE A 487 2.85 27.08 -1.76
N SER A 488 2.68 26.43 -2.92
CA SER A 488 2.24 25.05 -3.02
C SER A 488 3.25 24.19 -3.78
N PHE A 489 3.66 23.08 -3.19
CA PHE A 489 4.46 22.03 -3.81
C PHE A 489 3.65 20.75 -3.89
N ILE A 490 3.58 20.16 -5.08
CA ILE A 490 2.78 18.95 -5.34
C ILE A 490 3.65 17.98 -6.14
N GLU A 491 3.82 16.74 -5.67
CA GLU A 491 4.58 15.69 -6.35
C GLU A 491 6.07 16.07 -6.64
N CYS A 492 6.65 16.99 -5.86
CA CYS A 492 8.00 17.52 -6.09
C CYS A 492 9.08 16.70 -5.35
N VAL A 493 10.30 16.71 -5.88
CA VAL A 493 11.47 16.05 -5.28
C VAL A 493 12.57 17.07 -4.99
N PHE A 494 13.03 17.12 -3.74
CA PHE A 494 14.10 18.00 -3.26
C PHE A 494 15.26 17.16 -2.75
N SER A 495 16.44 17.30 -3.37
CA SER A 495 17.65 16.58 -2.93
C SER A 495 18.36 17.20 -1.71
N GLY A 496 17.90 18.36 -1.24
CA GLY A 496 18.45 19.08 -0.08
C GLY A 496 17.33 19.55 0.85
N PHE A 497 17.56 20.63 1.59
CA PHE A 497 16.55 21.17 2.50
C PHE A 497 15.53 22.07 1.78
N LEU A 498 14.31 22.12 2.33
CA LEU A 498 13.25 23.05 1.94
C LEU A 498 12.93 23.96 3.13
N TYR A 499 13.12 25.27 2.94
CA TYR A 499 13.02 26.26 4.01
C TYR A 499 12.09 27.42 3.61
N PHE A 500 11.20 27.80 4.52
CA PHE A 500 10.30 28.95 4.40
C PHE A 500 10.66 30.01 5.46
N ASP A 501 10.86 31.28 5.05
CA ASP A 501 11.42 32.37 5.87
C ASP A 501 10.77 33.72 5.56
N ASP A 502 10.40 34.57 6.53
CA ASP A 502 9.98 35.99 6.30
C ASP A 502 8.87 36.24 5.22
N GLY A 503 7.82 35.41 5.15
CA GLY A 503 6.62 35.59 4.34
C GLY A 503 5.37 35.91 5.18
N ALA A 504 4.82 37.12 5.03
CA ALA A 504 3.67 37.60 5.80
C ALA A 504 2.38 36.73 5.69
N GLY A 505 2.14 35.82 6.64
CA GLY A 505 0.80 35.25 6.94
C GLY A 505 0.17 34.40 5.84
N GLY A 506 0.97 33.82 4.96
CA GLY A 506 0.51 32.98 3.85
C GLY A 506 0.05 31.58 4.25
N ASN A 507 -0.54 30.86 3.28
CA ASN A 507 -0.76 29.42 3.37
C ASN A 507 0.38 28.71 2.63
N TYR A 508 0.89 27.63 3.21
CA TYR A 508 1.93 26.79 2.62
C TYR A 508 1.43 25.35 2.53
N THR A 509 1.64 24.71 1.39
CA THR A 509 1.19 23.34 1.14
C THR A 509 2.32 22.51 0.52
N VAL A 510 2.58 21.34 1.09
CA VAL A 510 3.53 20.34 0.59
C VAL A 510 2.80 19.01 0.50
N THR A 511 2.54 18.54 -0.71
CA THR A 511 1.70 17.37 -0.95
C THR A 511 2.40 16.36 -1.86
N ASP A 512 2.47 15.10 -1.43
CA ASP A 512 3.05 13.98 -2.18
C ASP A 512 4.51 14.25 -2.62
N CYS A 513 5.26 15.01 -1.82
CA CYS A 513 6.64 15.38 -2.12
C CYS A 513 7.65 14.43 -1.48
N SER A 514 8.90 14.48 -1.94
CA SER A 514 10.05 13.82 -1.29
C SER A 514 11.14 14.86 -1.02
N ILE A 515 11.54 15.00 0.24
CA ILE A 515 12.55 15.95 0.71
C ILE A 515 13.66 15.16 1.39
N ALA A 516 14.88 15.20 0.85
CA ALA A 516 15.97 14.37 1.33
C ALA A 516 16.55 14.82 2.69
N GLU A 517 16.44 16.11 3.02
CA GLU A 517 16.91 16.68 4.28
C GLU A 517 15.74 17.35 5.05
N ASN A 518 16.00 18.48 5.72
CA ASN A 518 15.04 19.13 6.60
C ASN A 518 13.93 19.87 5.82
N LEU A 519 12.71 19.85 6.37
CA LEU A 519 11.59 20.70 5.97
C LEU A 519 11.33 21.72 7.08
N SER A 520 11.75 22.96 6.89
CA SER A 520 11.70 23.98 7.94
C SER A 520 10.71 25.08 7.61
N LEU A 521 9.89 25.45 8.58
CA LEU A 521 9.05 26.65 8.53
C LEU A 521 9.42 27.57 9.69
N LEU A 522 10.19 28.62 9.39
CA LEU A 522 10.71 29.52 10.42
C LEU A 522 9.95 30.86 10.58
N ASP A 523 8.75 30.99 9.99
CA ASP A 523 8.00 32.25 9.97
C ASP A 523 6.48 32.11 10.18
N TYR A 524 5.78 33.25 10.35
CA TYR A 524 4.34 33.37 10.51
C TYR A 524 3.55 32.88 9.28
N ALA A 525 3.10 31.62 9.35
CA ALA A 525 2.11 31.05 8.43
C ALA A 525 0.69 31.13 9.01
N SER A 526 -0.32 31.40 8.17
CA SER A 526 -1.72 31.19 8.56
C SER A 526 -2.01 29.69 8.68
N THR A 527 -1.61 28.92 7.66
CA THR A 527 -1.71 27.46 7.64
C THR A 527 -0.47 26.84 7.01
N PHE A 528 0.06 25.79 7.62
CA PHE A 528 1.06 24.90 7.02
C PHE A 528 0.49 23.50 6.88
N THR A 529 0.41 22.98 5.67
CA THR A 529 -0.16 21.65 5.41
C THR A 529 0.86 20.77 4.72
N VAL A 530 1.20 19.66 5.34
CA VAL A 530 2.09 18.64 4.80
C VAL A 530 1.31 17.33 4.72
N SER A 531 1.27 16.73 3.54
CA SER A 531 0.45 15.53 3.30
C SER A 531 1.13 14.55 2.36
N GLY A 532 1.14 13.26 2.67
CA GLY A 532 1.69 12.23 1.77
C GLY A 532 3.19 12.42 1.46
N THR A 533 3.91 13.17 2.29
CA THR A 533 5.25 13.66 1.99
C THR A 533 6.30 12.93 2.82
N ASP A 534 7.39 12.55 2.16
CA ASP A 534 8.56 11.95 2.78
C ASP A 534 9.60 13.02 3.12
N VAL A 535 10.09 13.05 4.36
CA VAL A 535 11.11 14.00 4.85
C VAL A 535 12.24 13.22 5.52
N GLY A 536 13.43 13.24 4.95
CA GLY A 536 14.61 12.54 5.47
C GLY A 536 15.27 13.21 6.68
N GLY A 537 14.89 14.46 7.00
CA GLY A 537 15.44 15.24 8.10
C GLY A 537 14.41 15.69 9.13
N ASP A 538 14.81 16.70 9.91
CA ASP A 538 13.96 17.30 10.93
C ASP A 538 12.94 18.28 10.32
N VAL A 539 11.84 18.47 11.05
CA VAL A 539 10.78 19.42 10.71
C VAL A 539 10.61 20.46 11.82
N PRO A 540 11.49 21.48 11.88
CA PRO A 540 11.31 22.59 12.81
C PRO A 540 10.23 23.56 12.30
N VAL A 541 9.25 23.82 13.17
CA VAL A 541 8.10 24.70 12.96
C VAL A 541 8.14 25.78 14.05
N THR A 542 8.35 27.05 13.71
CA THR A 542 8.46 28.13 14.72
C THR A 542 7.34 29.17 14.67
N ILE A 543 6.10 28.74 14.45
CA ILE A 543 4.98 29.65 14.07
C ILE A 543 4.05 30.06 15.22
N GLU A 544 3.30 31.16 15.00
CA GLU A 544 2.02 31.56 15.64
C GLU A 544 0.84 31.28 14.66
N GLY A 545 0.57 30.02 14.27
CA GLY A 545 -0.43 29.65 13.25
C GLY A 545 -0.72 28.15 13.18
N THR A 546 -1.63 27.66 12.33
CA THR A 546 -2.04 26.23 12.37
C THR A 546 -1.23 25.33 11.44
N SER A 547 -0.65 24.24 11.96
CA SER A 547 0.01 23.21 11.12
C SER A 547 -0.71 21.86 11.13
N TYR A 548 -0.74 21.21 9.96
CA TYR A 548 -1.39 19.92 9.73
C TYR A 548 -0.42 18.97 9.02
N PHE A 549 -0.18 17.80 9.61
CA PHE A 549 0.58 16.70 9.02
C PHE A 549 -0.34 15.50 8.82
N THR A 550 -0.39 14.94 7.61
CA THR A 550 -1.27 13.81 7.30
C THR A 550 -0.60 12.78 6.39
N SER A 551 -0.54 11.51 6.79
CA SER A 551 0.07 10.45 5.96
C SER A 551 1.51 10.75 5.54
N CYS A 552 2.30 11.39 6.41
CA CYS A 552 3.70 11.73 6.14
C CYS A 552 4.66 10.68 6.71
N ASP A 553 5.83 10.53 6.09
CA ASP A 553 6.96 9.75 6.62
C ASP A 553 8.12 10.70 6.92
N ILE A 554 8.37 10.97 8.20
CA ILE A 554 9.39 11.92 8.66
C ILE A 554 10.44 11.12 9.42
N GLU A 555 11.66 11.01 8.87
CA GLU A 555 12.75 10.27 9.53
C GLU A 555 13.28 11.02 10.78
N GLY A 556 13.26 12.36 10.76
CA GLY A 556 13.73 13.22 11.84
C GLY A 556 12.66 13.55 12.89
N GLN A 557 12.91 14.61 13.64
CA GLN A 557 12.05 15.09 14.72
C GLN A 557 11.17 16.26 14.26
N ILE A 558 9.92 16.30 14.71
CA ILE A 558 9.09 17.52 14.60
C ILE A 558 9.34 18.39 15.83
N THR A 559 9.60 19.68 15.65
CA THR A 559 9.84 20.59 16.80
C THR A 559 9.11 21.92 16.67
N GLY A 560 8.61 22.45 17.80
CA GLY A 560 8.05 23.82 17.92
C GLY A 560 6.61 24.04 17.37
N GLY A 561 6.10 25.27 17.57
CA GLY A 561 4.89 25.83 16.92
C GLY A 561 3.51 25.29 17.35
N ASP A 562 2.46 26.00 16.91
CA ASP A 562 1.03 25.62 17.01
C ASP A 562 0.68 24.47 16.01
N VAL A 563 1.29 23.30 16.20
CA VAL A 563 0.99 22.12 15.36
C VAL A 563 -0.34 21.51 15.78
N THR A 564 -1.39 21.84 15.03
CA THR A 564 -2.75 21.47 15.39
C THR A 564 -3.00 19.97 15.25
N SER A 565 -2.48 19.30 14.21
CA SER A 565 -2.67 17.85 14.07
C SER A 565 -1.54 17.12 13.36
N ILE A 566 -1.26 15.90 13.81
CA ILE A 566 -0.44 14.88 13.16
C ILE A 566 -1.29 13.61 13.07
N ASP A 567 -1.69 13.22 11.86
CA ASP A 567 -2.57 12.06 11.65
C ASP A 567 -2.00 11.06 10.63
N SER A 568 -2.01 9.77 10.99
CA SER A 568 -1.53 8.69 10.13
C SER A 568 -0.07 8.87 9.66
N CYS A 569 0.79 9.50 10.47
CA CYS A 569 2.18 9.79 10.11
C CYS A 569 3.17 8.84 10.80
N TYR A 570 4.36 8.69 10.22
CA TYR A 570 5.55 8.17 10.91
C TYR A 570 6.49 9.34 11.25
N VAL A 571 6.99 9.39 12.48
CA VAL A 571 7.95 10.40 12.97
C VAL A 571 9.09 9.71 13.73
N GLY A 572 10.26 9.60 13.08
CA GLY A 572 11.39 8.83 13.57
C GLY A 572 12.10 9.43 14.79
N GLY A 573 12.19 10.76 14.86
CA GLY A 573 12.85 11.49 15.95
C GLY A 573 11.96 11.76 17.16
N GLY A 574 10.67 11.39 17.10
CA GLY A 574 9.67 11.82 18.08
C GLY A 574 9.31 13.30 17.92
N ILE A 575 8.85 13.92 19.00
CA ILE A 575 8.34 15.29 18.95
C ILE A 575 8.82 16.11 20.14
N GLU A 576 9.17 17.37 19.93
CA GLU A 576 9.48 18.31 21.03
C GLU A 576 8.77 19.66 20.86
N TRP A 577 7.88 19.95 21.80
CA TRP A 577 7.20 21.23 21.94
C TRP A 577 7.66 21.96 23.19
N GLN A 578 8.35 23.10 22.98
CA GLN A 578 8.62 24.08 24.02
C GLN A 578 8.24 25.47 23.50
N GLN A 579 7.00 25.92 23.72
CA GLN A 579 6.62 27.30 23.45
C GLN A 579 6.67 28.12 24.74
N TYR A 580 7.58 29.08 24.80
CA TYR A 580 7.72 29.96 25.96
C TYR A 580 6.68 31.10 25.90
N GLY A 581 5.49 30.89 26.46
CA GLY A 581 4.60 32.00 26.85
C GLY A 581 3.29 32.18 26.09
N GLU A 582 2.92 31.26 25.20
CA GLU A 582 1.71 31.31 24.38
C GLU A 582 0.95 29.97 24.41
N SER A 583 -0.35 30.00 24.10
CA SER A 583 -1.22 28.83 24.15
C SER A 583 -1.32 28.15 22.80
N GLY A 584 -1.12 26.82 22.75
CA GLY A 584 -1.25 26.02 21.53
C GLY A 584 -2.01 24.71 21.75
N SER A 585 -2.25 23.96 20.68
CA SER A 585 -2.85 22.62 20.72
C SER A 585 -2.07 21.66 19.83
N VAL A 586 -1.94 20.40 20.25
CA VAL A 586 -1.42 19.32 19.42
C VAL A 586 -2.21 18.04 19.57
N ASP A 587 -2.81 17.63 18.46
CA ASP A 587 -3.50 16.35 18.35
C ASP A 587 -2.66 15.36 17.54
N VAL A 588 -2.31 14.22 18.12
CA VAL A 588 -1.58 13.14 17.44
C VAL A 588 -2.50 11.92 17.35
N THR A 589 -2.82 11.47 16.14
CA THR A 589 -3.75 10.36 15.92
C THR A 589 -3.22 9.34 14.92
N ASN A 590 -3.49 8.05 15.17
CA ASN A 590 -3.16 6.94 14.25
C ASN A 590 -1.70 6.93 13.76
N SER A 591 -0.78 7.49 14.53
CA SER A 591 0.59 7.78 14.09
C SER A 591 1.61 6.93 14.84
N THR A 592 2.79 6.77 14.24
CA THR A 592 3.93 6.09 14.85
C THR A 592 5.01 7.11 15.21
N LEU A 593 5.37 7.19 16.48
CA LEU A 593 6.46 8.03 16.99
C LEU A 593 7.59 7.12 17.47
N ALA A 594 8.73 7.09 16.77
CA ALA A 594 9.86 6.19 17.10
C ALA A 594 10.91 6.82 18.02
N GLY A 595 10.56 7.95 18.67
CA GLY A 595 11.43 8.68 19.57
C GLY A 595 10.65 9.30 20.73
N ASN A 596 11.39 9.88 21.67
CA ASN A 596 10.79 10.52 22.84
C ASN A 596 9.92 11.71 22.44
N THR A 597 8.81 11.87 23.16
CA THR A 597 7.88 12.99 22.98
C THR A 597 7.95 13.92 24.18
N TYR A 598 8.21 15.21 23.95
CA TYR A 598 8.25 16.25 24.97
C TYR A 598 7.20 17.30 24.66
N ILE A 599 6.26 17.52 25.59
CA ILE A 599 5.17 18.48 25.45
C ILE A 599 5.26 19.47 26.60
N GLY A 600 5.46 20.75 26.28
CA GLY A 600 5.71 21.80 27.27
C GLY A 600 4.48 22.57 27.76
N ASP A 601 4.76 23.62 28.53
CA ASP A 601 3.79 24.44 29.26
C ASP A 601 2.65 24.99 28.40
N TRP A 602 1.40 24.83 28.87
CA TRP A 602 0.18 25.49 28.36
C TRP A 602 -0.32 25.03 26.98
N ILE A 603 -0.07 23.76 26.64
CA ILE A 603 -0.57 23.12 25.41
C ILE A 603 -1.80 22.24 25.70
N TYR A 604 -2.81 22.28 24.82
CA TYR A 604 -3.86 21.26 24.74
C TYR A 604 -3.29 20.07 23.97
N CYS A 605 -3.35 18.84 24.49
CA CYS A 605 -2.76 17.72 23.78
C CYS A 605 -3.63 16.46 23.82
N ASP A 606 -4.08 16.02 22.64
CA ASP A 606 -4.74 14.73 22.51
C ASP A 606 -3.80 13.76 21.78
N MET A 607 -3.59 12.57 22.35
CA MET A 607 -2.81 11.49 21.75
C MET A 607 -3.68 10.23 21.73
N ILE A 608 -4.17 9.87 20.55
CA ILE A 608 -5.18 8.83 20.35
C ILE A 608 -4.71 7.78 19.34
N ASP A 609 -4.80 6.49 19.70
CA ASP A 609 -4.54 5.34 18.81
C ASP A 609 -3.15 5.37 18.13
N ASN A 610 -2.12 5.81 18.85
CA ASN A 610 -0.74 5.89 18.35
C ASN A 610 0.15 4.70 18.76
N LEU A 611 1.21 4.46 18.01
CA LEU A 611 2.33 3.60 18.43
C LEU A 611 3.53 4.49 18.82
N ILE A 612 3.99 4.41 20.06
CA ILE A 612 5.06 5.26 20.59
C ILE A 612 6.22 4.39 21.12
N ASP A 613 7.35 4.40 20.42
CA ASP A 613 8.60 3.77 20.87
C ASP A 613 9.50 4.82 21.52
N GLY A 614 9.17 5.17 22.77
CA GLY A 614 9.85 6.21 23.53
C GLY A 614 9.06 6.67 24.75
N ASP A 615 9.70 7.50 25.57
CA ASP A 615 9.04 8.14 26.71
C ASP A 615 8.24 9.37 26.25
N VAL A 616 7.08 9.58 26.87
CA VAL A 616 6.27 10.79 26.73
C VAL A 616 6.38 11.62 28.01
N HIS A 617 6.89 12.84 27.88
CA HIS A 617 7.05 13.80 28.96
C HIS A 617 6.19 15.03 28.74
N MET A 618 5.41 15.41 29.75
CA MET A 618 4.44 16.50 29.69
C MET A 618 4.67 17.48 30.83
N ASP A 619 4.87 18.77 30.54
CA ASP A 619 4.99 19.78 31.59
C ASP A 619 3.87 20.81 31.48
N ASP A 620 3.11 20.99 32.56
CA ASP A 620 2.02 21.96 32.68
C ASP A 620 1.02 22.05 31.49
N CYS A 621 0.65 20.89 30.92
CA CYS A 621 -0.38 20.80 29.87
C CYS A 621 -1.76 21.24 30.38
N TRP A 622 -2.58 21.84 29.52
CA TRP A 622 -3.89 22.42 29.86
C TRP A 622 -5.08 21.47 29.75
N SER A 623 -5.00 20.45 28.91
CA SER A 623 -6.00 19.39 28.76
C SER A 623 -5.33 18.20 28.09
N MET A 624 -5.86 17.01 28.33
CA MET A 624 -5.32 15.83 27.67
C MET A 624 -6.28 14.65 27.58
N GLN A 625 -6.49 14.19 26.36
CA GLN A 625 -7.00 12.85 26.08
C GLN A 625 -5.85 11.96 25.61
N PHE A 626 -5.42 11.04 26.46
CA PHE A 626 -4.36 10.09 26.14
C PHE A 626 -4.99 8.70 26.07
N GLN A 627 -5.36 8.25 24.87
CA GLN A 627 -6.28 7.13 24.67
C GLN A 627 -5.80 6.12 23.62
N GLY A 628 -6.01 4.81 23.85
CA GLY A 628 -5.74 3.79 22.83
C GLY A 628 -4.25 3.64 22.45
N ASN A 629 -3.38 4.22 23.27
CA ASN A 629 -1.92 4.24 23.21
C ASN A 629 -1.28 2.84 23.14
N GLU A 630 -0.42 2.49 22.18
CA GLU A 630 0.60 1.44 22.40
C GLU A 630 1.97 2.10 22.63
N ILE A 631 2.54 1.96 23.84
CA ILE A 631 3.73 2.70 24.26
C ILE A 631 4.80 1.75 24.78
N HIS A 632 5.97 1.75 24.14
CA HIS A 632 7.17 1.04 24.58
C HIS A 632 8.07 2.00 25.36
N GLY A 633 7.53 2.52 26.46
CA GLY A 633 8.12 3.62 27.24
C GLY A 633 7.19 4.11 28.34
N SER A 634 7.52 5.23 28.98
CA SER A 634 6.77 5.78 30.11
C SER A 634 6.03 7.06 29.77
N LEU A 635 4.87 7.28 30.39
CA LEU A 635 4.18 8.57 30.43
C LEU A 635 4.55 9.29 31.73
N SER A 636 5.04 10.52 31.65
CA SER A 636 5.43 11.29 32.83
C SER A 636 5.12 12.78 32.75
N GLY A 637 4.93 13.40 33.92
CA GLY A 637 4.92 14.86 34.05
C GLY A 637 3.64 15.44 34.65
N SER A 638 3.29 16.69 34.36
CA SER A 638 2.27 17.44 35.11
C SER A 638 1.18 18.08 34.24
N VAL A 639 -0.04 18.15 34.79
CA VAL A 639 -1.21 18.72 34.11
C VAL A 639 -1.85 19.79 35.00
N SER A 640 -2.03 20.98 34.42
CA SER A 640 -2.43 22.23 35.07
C SER A 640 -3.57 22.90 34.30
N VAL A 641 -4.77 22.33 34.34
CA VAL A 641 -5.91 22.87 33.57
C VAL A 641 -6.31 24.28 34.02
N MET A 642 -6.49 25.19 33.06
CA MET A 642 -7.27 26.44 33.21
C MET A 642 -8.54 26.36 32.37
N GLY A 643 -9.55 25.62 32.83
CA GLY A 643 -10.75 25.34 32.03
C GLY A 643 -11.61 24.19 32.60
N PRO A 644 -12.69 23.81 31.90
CA PRO A 644 -13.62 22.76 32.33
C PRO A 644 -13.26 21.34 31.84
N TYR A 645 -12.08 21.12 31.26
CA TYR A 645 -11.72 19.85 30.62
C TYR A 645 -10.95 18.91 31.57
N ASP A 646 -11.24 17.61 31.51
CA ASP A 646 -10.70 16.58 32.39
C ASP A 646 -9.40 15.98 31.81
N LEU A 647 -8.53 15.44 32.69
CA LEU A 647 -7.38 14.64 32.28
C LEU A 647 -7.79 13.17 32.18
N GLU A 648 -7.66 12.58 31.00
CA GLU A 648 -8.08 11.20 30.73
C GLU A 648 -6.91 10.40 30.17
N ILE A 649 -6.46 9.39 30.93
CA ILE A 649 -5.48 8.39 30.49
C ILE A 649 -6.22 7.06 30.40
N VAL A 650 -6.67 6.70 29.20
CA VAL A 650 -7.70 5.67 28.99
C VAL A 650 -7.27 4.60 27.99
N ASP A 651 -7.44 3.34 28.31
CA ASP A 651 -7.29 2.21 27.36
C ASP A 651 -5.91 2.16 26.65
N ASN A 652 -4.83 2.54 27.34
CA ASN A 652 -3.47 2.46 26.79
C ASN A 652 -2.74 1.19 27.23
N ASN A 653 -1.83 0.69 26.39
CA ASN A 653 -0.92 -0.41 26.68
C ASN A 653 0.52 0.09 26.78
N PHE A 654 1.09 0.02 27.99
CA PHE A 654 2.47 0.37 28.28
C PHE A 654 3.32 -0.89 28.50
N SER A 655 4.36 -1.08 27.70
CA SER A 655 5.37 -2.12 27.90
C SER A 655 6.72 -1.53 28.25
N ASP A 656 7.38 -2.09 29.27
CA ASP A 656 8.69 -1.67 29.77
C ASP A 656 8.75 -0.20 30.27
N GLY A 657 7.58 0.38 30.55
CA GLY A 657 7.41 1.72 31.13
C GLY A 657 6.15 1.83 31.99
N GLY A 658 5.89 3.02 32.52
CA GLY A 658 4.76 3.25 33.43
C GLY A 658 4.18 4.65 33.36
N ILE A 659 3.13 4.89 34.13
CA ILE A 659 2.42 6.18 34.20
C ILE A 659 2.89 6.90 35.46
N ASN A 660 3.43 8.11 35.34
CA ASN A 660 3.91 8.93 36.46
C ASN A 660 3.49 10.39 36.33
N VAL A 661 2.31 10.71 36.84
CA VAL A 661 1.60 11.95 36.53
C VAL A 661 1.29 12.77 37.78
N TYR A 662 1.41 14.09 37.64
CA TYR A 662 1.13 15.08 38.67
C TYR A 662 -0.15 15.84 38.34
N PHE A 663 -1.22 15.54 39.07
CA PHE A 663 -2.54 16.13 38.89
C PHE A 663 -2.69 17.42 39.69
N LYS A 664 -2.92 18.55 39.00
CA LYS A 664 -3.36 19.81 39.63
C LYS A 664 -4.87 20.03 39.52
N VAL A 665 -5.57 19.12 38.83
CA VAL A 665 -7.03 19.03 38.69
C VAL A 665 -7.52 17.58 38.91
N ASP A 666 -8.83 17.35 38.83
CA ASP A 666 -9.36 15.99 38.81
C ASP A 666 -8.95 15.29 37.50
N GLY A 667 -8.63 14.00 37.59
CA GLY A 667 -8.16 13.21 36.46
C GLY A 667 -8.44 11.74 36.65
N THR A 668 -8.52 11.03 35.53
CA THR A 668 -8.92 9.62 35.45
C THR A 668 -7.83 8.80 34.76
N VAL A 669 -7.49 7.67 35.37
CA VAL A 669 -6.64 6.62 34.80
C VAL A 669 -7.51 5.36 34.70
N ASN A 670 -7.99 5.03 33.51
CA ASN A 670 -8.97 3.97 33.30
C ASN A 670 -8.55 2.97 32.21
N GLY A 671 -8.75 1.67 32.38
CA GLY A 671 -8.60 0.72 31.28
C GLY A 671 -7.16 0.45 30.81
N ASN A 672 -6.13 0.98 31.50
CA ASN A 672 -4.75 0.86 31.01
C ASN A 672 -4.12 -0.48 31.40
N SER A 673 -3.37 -1.07 30.47
CA SER A 673 -2.46 -2.19 30.70
C SER A 673 -1.03 -1.66 30.87
N VAL A 674 -0.39 -1.92 32.01
CA VAL A 674 0.98 -1.47 32.30
C VAL A 674 1.81 -2.66 32.75
N CYS A 675 2.83 -3.01 31.97
CA CYS A 675 3.70 -4.14 32.28
C CYS A 675 5.19 -3.79 32.32
N ASN A 676 5.93 -4.50 33.17
CA ASN A 676 7.39 -4.40 33.28
C ASN A 676 7.92 -2.98 33.58
N SER A 677 7.11 -2.10 34.17
CA SER A 677 7.54 -0.74 34.51
C SER A 677 8.84 -0.75 35.34
N PRO A 678 9.87 0.05 34.96
CA PRO A 678 11.11 0.17 35.72
C PRO A 678 10.94 0.96 37.03
N SER A 679 9.74 1.50 37.28
CA SER A 679 9.37 2.23 38.49
C SER A 679 8.05 1.72 39.05
N ALA A 680 7.18 2.61 39.53
CA ALA A 680 5.80 2.22 39.82
C ALA A 680 5.05 2.00 38.51
N GLY A 681 4.06 1.09 38.51
CA GLY A 681 3.21 0.90 37.33
C GLY A 681 2.40 2.17 37.04
N ILE A 682 1.62 2.59 38.03
CA ILE A 682 0.85 3.83 38.01
C ILE A 682 1.23 4.65 39.25
N ALA A 683 1.80 5.83 39.05
CA ALA A 683 2.09 6.80 40.08
C ALA A 683 1.28 8.08 39.83
N VAL A 684 0.45 8.46 40.80
CA VAL A 684 -0.34 9.69 40.76
C VAL A 684 -0.02 10.55 41.97
N THR A 685 0.45 11.77 41.72
CA THR A 685 0.66 12.79 42.75
C THR A 685 -0.33 13.93 42.57
N PHE A 686 -1.00 14.39 43.63
CA PHE A 686 -1.95 15.52 43.50
C PHE A 686 -1.81 16.57 44.61
N THR A 687 -2.06 17.84 44.24
CA THR A 687 -1.49 18.99 44.97
C THR A 687 -2.38 19.59 46.05
N ASN A 688 -3.69 19.33 46.04
CA ASN A 688 -4.63 19.89 47.01
C ASN A 688 -5.71 18.86 47.42
N SER A 689 -6.32 19.07 48.58
CA SER A 689 -7.24 18.09 49.18
C SER A 689 -8.69 18.18 48.67
N LEU A 690 -8.96 19.05 47.70
CA LEU A 690 -10.27 19.14 47.03
C LEU A 690 -10.34 18.23 45.80
N LEU A 691 -9.20 17.75 45.30
CA LEU A 691 -9.13 16.83 44.17
C LEU A 691 -9.48 15.40 44.62
N SER A 692 -10.06 14.64 43.71
CA SER A 692 -10.48 13.26 43.89
C SER A 692 -10.19 12.43 42.62
N PRO A 693 -8.91 12.10 42.35
CA PRO A 693 -8.53 11.29 41.19
C PRO A 693 -9.22 9.93 41.18
N ILE A 694 -9.43 9.40 39.97
CA ILE A 694 -10.06 8.10 39.72
C ILE A 694 -9.04 7.19 39.03
N ILE A 695 -8.84 5.99 39.57
CA ILE A 695 -7.98 4.95 39.03
C ILE A 695 -8.78 3.66 39.01
N GLU A 696 -9.28 3.27 37.84
CA GLU A 696 -10.16 2.11 37.74
C GLU A 696 -9.92 1.24 36.52
N ASN A 697 -10.30 -0.04 36.62
CA ASN A 697 -10.19 -1.00 35.52
C ASN A 697 -8.78 -1.04 34.89
N ASN A 698 -7.68 -0.87 35.64
CA ASN A 698 -6.33 -0.97 35.09
C ASN A 698 -5.71 -2.34 35.41
N THR A 699 -4.85 -2.85 34.52
CA THR A 699 -4.01 -4.02 34.78
C THR A 699 -2.56 -3.56 34.93
N VAL A 700 -1.97 -3.79 36.10
CA VAL A 700 -0.55 -3.51 36.38
C VAL A 700 0.17 -4.82 36.68
N HIS A 701 1.22 -5.13 35.90
CA HIS A 701 1.99 -6.36 36.06
C HIS A 701 3.50 -6.10 36.14
N ALA A 702 4.17 -6.76 37.08
CA ALA A 702 5.64 -6.85 37.14
C ALA A 702 6.38 -5.49 37.25
N SER A 703 5.83 -4.51 37.98
CA SER A 703 6.52 -3.24 38.23
C SER A 703 7.72 -3.41 39.18
N ALA A 704 8.80 -2.66 38.94
CA ALA A 704 10.00 -2.69 39.78
C ALA A 704 9.84 -1.96 41.14
N ALA A 705 8.79 -1.15 41.31
CA ALA A 705 8.38 -0.54 42.57
C ALA A 705 6.94 -0.95 42.94
N ASN A 706 6.15 -0.04 43.53
CA ASN A 706 4.74 -0.30 43.84
C ASN A 706 3.93 -0.47 42.54
N GLY A 707 2.86 -1.28 42.57
CA GLY A 707 1.98 -1.39 41.41
C GLY A 707 1.26 -0.07 41.15
N VAL A 708 0.48 0.38 42.13
CA VAL A 708 -0.17 1.70 42.16
C VAL A 708 0.37 2.50 43.34
N ASP A 709 0.92 3.69 43.09
CA ASP A 709 1.48 4.60 44.10
C ASP A 709 0.78 5.96 44.07
N ILE A 710 0.08 6.28 45.15
CA ILE A 710 -0.70 7.51 45.28
C ILE A 710 -0.08 8.41 46.33
N THR A 711 0.31 9.60 45.91
CA THR A 711 0.84 10.64 46.80
C THR A 711 -0.14 11.81 46.88
N GLY A 712 -0.84 11.92 48.00
CA GLY A 712 -1.77 13.01 48.27
C GLY A 712 -1.13 14.19 49.01
N PRO A 713 -1.86 15.31 49.18
CA PRO A 713 -1.41 16.44 49.97
C PRO A 713 -1.17 16.02 51.43
N GLY A 714 -0.10 16.54 52.04
CA GLY A 714 0.28 16.21 53.42
C GLY A 714 -0.71 16.64 54.52
N SER A 715 -1.83 17.27 54.17
CA SER A 715 -2.90 17.69 55.09
C SER A 715 -4.23 17.86 54.34
N GLY A 716 -5.37 17.84 55.05
CA GLY A 716 -6.68 18.16 54.47
C GLY A 716 -7.60 16.98 54.15
N SER A 717 -7.20 15.74 54.46
CA SER A 717 -8.03 14.53 54.30
C SER A 717 -8.58 14.33 52.89
N PRO A 718 -7.69 14.21 51.87
CA PRO A 718 -8.09 13.99 50.48
C PRO A 718 -8.80 12.64 50.27
N THR A 719 -9.55 12.54 49.16
CA THR A 719 -10.16 11.31 48.65
C THR A 719 -9.51 10.87 47.34
N CYS A 720 -9.64 9.59 47.00
CA CYS A 720 -9.20 9.00 45.73
C CYS A 720 -10.01 7.72 45.49
N THR A 721 -10.49 7.49 44.27
CA THR A 721 -11.20 6.27 43.89
C THR A 721 -10.21 5.31 43.27
N ILE A 722 -10.03 4.14 43.86
CA ILE A 722 -9.19 3.06 43.31
C ILE A 722 -10.00 1.78 43.35
N LYS A 723 -10.49 1.30 42.21
CA LYS A 723 -11.36 0.10 42.13
C LYS A 723 -11.22 -0.65 40.82
N ASN A 724 -11.62 -1.92 40.79
CA ASN A 724 -11.60 -2.79 39.60
C ASN A 724 -10.21 -2.98 38.97
N ASN A 725 -9.12 -2.67 39.67
CA ASN A 725 -7.77 -2.85 39.11
C ASN A 725 -7.25 -4.25 39.44
N ILE A 726 -6.43 -4.80 38.54
CA ILE A 726 -5.62 -6.00 38.79
C ILE A 726 -4.16 -5.56 38.93
N ILE A 727 -3.54 -5.83 40.08
CA ILE A 727 -2.19 -5.39 40.39
C ILE A 727 -1.38 -6.60 40.87
N SER A 728 -0.45 -7.03 40.02
CA SER A 728 0.17 -8.33 40.18
C SER A 728 1.70 -8.32 40.02
N SER A 729 2.38 -9.10 40.85
CA SER A 729 3.82 -9.37 40.73
C SER A 729 4.73 -8.13 40.81
N SER A 730 4.29 -7.04 41.43
CA SER A 730 5.15 -5.87 41.66
C SER A 730 6.19 -6.14 42.76
N SER A 731 7.38 -5.54 42.64
CA SER A 731 8.45 -5.67 43.64
C SER A 731 8.17 -4.86 44.93
N GLY A 732 7.34 -3.83 44.84
CA GLY A 732 6.83 -3.01 45.94
C GLY A 732 5.53 -3.57 46.51
N TYR A 733 4.69 -2.66 47.00
CA TYR A 733 3.32 -2.98 47.42
C TYR A 733 2.38 -2.99 46.21
N GLY A 734 1.25 -3.71 46.30
CA GLY A 734 0.18 -3.62 45.30
C GLY A 734 -0.36 -2.19 45.19
N ILE A 735 -0.96 -1.69 46.27
CA ILE A 735 -1.44 -0.30 46.38
C ILE A 735 -0.72 0.40 47.54
N ALA A 736 -0.03 1.49 47.24
CA ALA A 736 0.60 2.36 48.21
C ALA A 736 -0.09 3.73 48.22
N MET A 737 -0.49 4.21 49.40
CA MET A 737 -1.08 5.54 49.58
C MET A 737 -0.29 6.32 50.63
N SER A 738 0.33 7.42 50.21
CA SER A 738 1.16 8.30 51.03
C SER A 738 0.50 9.67 51.16
N GLY A 739 0.07 10.04 52.37
CA GLY A 739 -0.66 11.28 52.64
C GLY A 739 -1.64 11.13 53.80
N ALA A 740 -2.33 12.21 54.17
CA ALA A 740 -3.28 12.19 55.29
C ALA A 740 -4.71 11.78 54.85
N PHE A 741 -4.84 10.70 54.05
CA PHE A 741 -6.11 10.22 53.50
C PHE A 741 -7.14 9.83 54.57
N PHE A 742 -8.42 10.05 54.28
CA PHE A 742 -9.52 9.67 55.16
C PHE A 742 -9.96 8.22 54.88
N GLU A 743 -9.74 7.31 55.85
CA GLU A 743 -10.16 5.89 55.79
C GLU A 743 -9.90 5.21 54.42
N PRO A 744 -8.63 5.16 53.94
CA PRO A 744 -8.31 4.67 52.60
C PRO A 744 -8.52 3.15 52.48
N MET A 745 -9.72 2.76 52.03
CA MET A 745 -10.13 1.37 51.84
C MET A 745 -10.54 1.10 50.37
N PRO A 746 -9.58 1.04 49.42
CA PRO A 746 -9.85 0.85 47.99
C PRO A 746 -10.56 -0.51 47.70
N PRO A 747 -11.82 -0.49 47.22
CA PRO A 747 -12.64 -1.69 47.05
C PRO A 747 -12.45 -2.35 45.67
N PHE A 748 -12.87 -3.60 45.53
CA PHE A 748 -12.92 -4.35 44.26
C PHE A 748 -11.61 -4.37 43.46
N ASN A 749 -10.45 -4.41 44.11
CA ASN A 749 -9.16 -4.60 43.42
C ASN A 749 -8.61 -6.01 43.69
N ASP A 750 -7.90 -6.57 42.72
CA ASP A 750 -7.07 -7.76 42.93
C ASP A 750 -5.61 -7.32 43.14
N THR A 751 -5.04 -7.70 44.27
CA THR A 751 -3.63 -7.45 44.60
C THR A 751 -2.94 -8.78 44.82
N TRP A 752 -2.26 -9.32 43.81
CA TRP A 752 -1.71 -10.68 43.86
C TRP A 752 -0.19 -10.74 43.70
N ASN A 753 0.47 -11.53 44.55
CA ASN A 753 1.92 -11.82 44.44
C ASN A 753 2.85 -10.57 44.47
N ASN A 754 2.45 -9.51 45.18
CA ASN A 754 3.29 -8.31 45.35
C ASN A 754 4.30 -8.50 46.49
N THR A 755 5.57 -8.17 46.26
CA THR A 755 6.69 -8.62 47.12
C THR A 755 6.73 -7.92 48.48
N SER A 756 6.44 -6.63 48.54
CA SER A 756 6.45 -5.87 49.81
C SER A 756 5.13 -5.99 50.58
N GLY A 757 4.08 -6.54 49.96
CA GLY A 757 2.75 -6.72 50.52
C GLY A 757 1.66 -6.14 49.61
N ASP A 758 0.39 -6.32 50.00
CA ASP A 758 -0.72 -5.89 49.15
C ASP A 758 -1.03 -4.39 49.28
N TYR A 759 -0.91 -3.84 50.51
CA TYR A 759 -1.29 -2.47 50.83
C TYR A 759 -0.25 -1.76 51.71
N TYR A 760 0.02 -0.48 51.44
CA TYR A 760 0.80 0.42 52.29
C TYR A 760 0.06 1.74 52.50
N GLY A 761 -0.07 2.19 53.75
CA GLY A 761 -0.83 3.41 54.09
C GLY A 761 -2.36 3.30 53.91
N CYS A 762 -2.84 2.14 53.45
CA CYS A 762 -4.24 1.81 53.21
C CYS A 762 -4.51 0.34 53.56
N SER A 763 -5.76 -0.11 53.40
CA SER A 763 -6.16 -1.51 53.62
C SER A 763 -7.22 -1.94 52.61
N ALA A 764 -7.37 -3.24 52.36
CA ALA A 764 -8.38 -3.75 51.42
C ALA A 764 -9.81 -3.23 51.71
N GLY A 765 -10.46 -2.69 50.68
CA GLY A 765 -11.88 -2.37 50.70
C GLY A 765 -12.78 -3.60 50.48
N VAL A 766 -14.09 -3.36 50.44
CA VAL A 766 -15.08 -4.42 50.15
C VAL A 766 -14.86 -4.98 48.74
N GLY A 767 -15.02 -6.29 48.58
CA GLY A 767 -14.90 -6.95 47.27
C GLY A 767 -13.48 -7.09 46.71
N SER A 768 -12.46 -6.53 47.38
CA SER A 768 -11.07 -6.74 46.97
C SER A 768 -10.61 -8.17 47.23
N ILE A 769 -9.84 -8.73 46.30
CA ILE A 769 -9.31 -10.10 46.31
C ILE A 769 -7.77 -10.10 46.25
N ASN A 770 -7.19 -11.27 46.51
CA ASN A 770 -5.76 -11.55 46.34
C ASN A 770 -5.65 -12.97 45.80
N LEU A 771 -5.91 -13.12 44.50
CA LEU A 771 -5.95 -14.40 43.81
C LEU A 771 -5.19 -14.29 42.49
N ASP A 772 -4.67 -15.41 41.99
CA ASP A 772 -3.94 -15.40 40.72
C ASP A 772 -4.88 -14.96 39.58
N PRO A 773 -4.60 -13.85 38.87
CA PRO A 773 -5.48 -13.34 37.82
C PRO A 773 -5.52 -14.25 36.60
N LYS A 774 -4.56 -15.18 36.43
CA LYS A 774 -4.50 -16.13 35.30
C LYS A 774 -4.65 -15.46 33.94
N TYR A 775 -3.63 -14.70 33.55
CA TYR A 775 -3.54 -14.12 32.23
C TYR A 775 -3.34 -15.18 31.14
N VAL A 776 -3.74 -14.84 29.92
CA VAL A 776 -3.60 -15.67 28.72
C VAL A 776 -2.14 -15.93 28.36
N ASP A 777 -1.35 -14.89 28.07
CA ASP A 777 0.05 -15.01 27.63
C ASP A 777 0.92 -13.80 28.01
N PRO A 778 1.21 -13.58 29.32
CA PRO A 778 2.01 -12.45 29.81
C PRO A 778 3.38 -12.25 29.15
N PRO A 779 4.16 -13.30 28.82
CA PRO A 779 5.47 -13.13 28.18
C PRO A 779 5.40 -12.40 26.83
N ASN A 780 4.25 -12.42 26.16
CA ASN A 780 4.02 -11.74 24.88
C ASN A 780 3.11 -10.51 25.02
N GLY A 781 2.85 -10.03 26.25
CA GLY A 781 2.04 -8.84 26.52
C GLY A 781 0.53 -9.06 26.55
N ASP A 782 0.05 -10.31 26.44
CA ASP A 782 -1.38 -10.61 26.46
C ASP A 782 -1.87 -10.82 27.90
N TYR A 783 -2.47 -9.77 28.44
CA TYR A 783 -3.03 -9.73 29.79
C TYR A 783 -4.54 -9.93 29.84
N HIS A 784 -5.17 -10.45 28.78
CA HIS A 784 -6.54 -10.93 28.86
C HIS A 784 -6.66 -12.05 29.91
N LEU A 785 -7.85 -12.19 30.50
CA LEU A 785 -8.10 -13.17 31.56
C LEU A 785 -8.46 -14.53 30.97
N GLN A 786 -7.84 -15.60 31.45
CA GLN A 786 -8.19 -16.94 30.97
C GLN A 786 -9.65 -17.29 31.27
N SER A 787 -10.39 -17.75 30.27
CA SER A 787 -11.78 -18.21 30.41
C SER A 787 -12.00 -19.54 29.70
N THR A 788 -12.51 -20.53 30.44
CA THR A 788 -12.97 -21.81 29.88
C THR A 788 -14.12 -21.68 28.89
N THR A 789 -14.81 -20.54 28.85
CA THR A 789 -15.89 -20.24 27.90
C THR A 789 -15.35 -19.52 26.66
N GLY A 790 -14.29 -18.73 26.84
CA GLY A 790 -13.58 -18.04 25.76
C GLY A 790 -12.93 -16.74 26.24
N SER A 791 -11.63 -16.61 26.05
CA SER A 791 -10.90 -15.34 26.14
C SER A 791 -10.51 -14.85 24.73
N TYR A 792 -10.12 -13.59 24.61
CA TYR A 792 -9.77 -12.95 23.36
C TYR A 792 -8.27 -13.11 23.07
N HIS A 793 -7.94 -13.59 21.87
CA HIS A 793 -6.57 -13.77 21.40
C HIS A 793 -6.43 -13.25 19.97
N GLY A 794 -5.80 -12.10 19.77
CA GLY A 794 -5.44 -11.58 18.43
C GLY A 794 -6.60 -11.58 17.41
N GLY A 795 -7.81 -11.21 17.84
CA GLY A 795 -9.02 -11.17 17.00
C GLY A 795 -9.91 -12.41 17.05
N ALA A 796 -9.59 -13.42 17.86
CA ALA A 796 -10.37 -14.66 17.97
C ALA A 796 -10.71 -15.04 19.42
N TRP A 797 -11.92 -15.58 19.63
CA TRP A 797 -12.35 -16.12 20.92
C TRP A 797 -11.94 -17.58 21.07
N THR A 798 -11.09 -17.90 22.04
CA THR A 798 -10.63 -19.28 22.28
C THR A 798 -10.87 -19.69 23.74
N PRO A 799 -11.47 -20.88 23.99
CA PRO A 799 -11.60 -21.42 25.34
C PRO A 799 -10.25 -21.81 25.95
N ASP A 800 -10.00 -21.36 27.17
CA ASP A 800 -8.80 -21.70 27.94
C ASP A 800 -8.98 -22.94 28.81
N LEU A 801 -7.85 -23.46 29.32
CA LEU A 801 -7.84 -24.56 30.28
C LEU A 801 -8.27 -24.13 31.70
N ASN A 802 -8.18 -22.84 32.01
CA ASN A 802 -8.51 -22.30 33.32
C ASN A 802 -9.56 -21.20 33.22
N HIS A 803 -10.15 -20.89 34.36
CA HIS A 803 -11.02 -19.73 34.54
C HIS A 803 -10.38 -18.79 35.58
N SER A 804 -10.26 -17.52 35.22
CA SER A 804 -9.75 -16.45 36.07
C SER A 804 -10.74 -16.13 37.19
N PRO A 805 -10.28 -15.88 38.42
CA PRO A 805 -11.12 -15.38 39.51
C PRO A 805 -11.47 -13.89 39.38
N CYS A 806 -10.88 -13.17 38.43
CA CYS A 806 -11.13 -11.74 38.20
C CYS A 806 -12.28 -11.47 37.22
N ILE A 807 -12.82 -12.52 36.59
CA ILE A 807 -14.02 -12.46 35.75
C ILE A 807 -15.26 -12.32 36.66
N ASP A 808 -16.18 -11.42 36.31
CA ASP A 808 -17.39 -11.07 37.08
C ASP A 808 -17.11 -10.62 38.53
N ALA A 809 -15.92 -10.09 38.82
CA ALA A 809 -15.46 -9.82 40.19
C ALA A 809 -15.41 -8.33 40.56
N GLY A 810 -15.58 -7.42 39.60
CA GLY A 810 -15.53 -5.98 39.82
C GLY A 810 -16.72 -5.42 40.62
N ASP A 811 -16.75 -4.10 40.74
CA ASP A 811 -17.84 -3.34 41.36
C ASP A 811 -19.17 -3.63 40.65
N PRO A 812 -20.18 -4.21 41.32
CA PRO A 812 -21.48 -4.52 40.71
C PRO A 812 -22.27 -3.30 40.22
N LEU A 813 -21.83 -2.08 40.58
CA LEU A 813 -22.41 -0.83 40.09
C LEU A 813 -21.67 -0.26 38.87
N SER A 814 -20.50 -0.79 38.52
CA SER A 814 -19.78 -0.38 37.31
C SER A 814 -20.48 -0.92 36.06
N PRO A 815 -20.40 -0.19 34.92
CA PRO A 815 -20.91 -0.69 33.65
C PRO A 815 -20.22 -2.00 33.24
N PHE A 816 -20.96 -2.90 32.62
CA PHE A 816 -20.46 -4.16 32.02
C PHE A 816 -21.04 -4.39 30.62
N SER A 817 -21.81 -3.44 30.08
CA SER A 817 -22.64 -3.63 28.89
C SER A 817 -21.86 -3.84 27.59
N LEU A 818 -20.56 -3.54 27.57
CA LEU A 818 -19.69 -3.82 26.43
C LEU A 818 -19.09 -5.23 26.48
N GLU A 819 -19.19 -5.94 27.61
CA GLU A 819 -18.64 -7.29 27.72
C GLU A 819 -19.46 -8.31 26.91
N PRO A 820 -18.79 -9.23 26.19
CA PRO A 820 -19.45 -10.15 25.30
C PRO A 820 -20.17 -11.28 26.04
N GLU A 821 -21.32 -11.69 25.54
CA GLU A 821 -22.09 -12.79 26.13
C GLU A 821 -21.34 -14.16 26.03
N PRO A 822 -21.43 -14.99 27.08
CA PRO A 822 -22.02 -14.72 28.40
C PRO A 822 -21.16 -13.74 29.21
N ASN A 823 -21.77 -12.70 29.82
CA ASN A 823 -21.07 -11.62 30.54
C ASN A 823 -21.41 -11.50 32.04
N GLY A 824 -22.18 -12.46 32.60
CA GLY A 824 -22.35 -12.62 34.05
C GLY A 824 -23.11 -11.52 34.79
N GLY A 825 -23.31 -10.35 34.17
CA GLY A 825 -23.97 -9.18 34.76
C GLY A 825 -23.12 -8.35 35.73
N ILE A 826 -21.82 -8.61 35.82
CA ILE A 826 -20.86 -7.89 36.68
C ILE A 826 -19.59 -7.66 35.86
N VAL A 827 -18.99 -6.48 35.95
CA VAL A 827 -17.77 -6.15 35.20
C VAL A 827 -16.59 -7.02 35.62
N ASN A 828 -15.78 -7.43 34.66
CA ASN A 828 -14.46 -8.02 34.89
C ASN A 828 -13.51 -6.99 35.51
N MET A 829 -12.58 -7.40 36.37
CA MET A 829 -11.49 -6.51 36.82
C MET A 829 -10.41 -6.37 35.74
N GLY A 830 -9.66 -5.27 35.76
CA GLY A 830 -8.50 -5.01 34.90
C GLY A 830 -8.80 -4.24 33.62
N ALA A 831 -7.76 -4.01 32.82
CA ALA A 831 -7.74 -3.20 31.59
C ALA A 831 -8.88 -3.49 30.61
N TYR A 832 -9.26 -4.76 30.50
CA TYR A 832 -10.27 -5.23 29.55
C TYR A 832 -11.68 -5.33 30.15
N GLY A 833 -11.90 -4.88 31.39
CA GLY A 833 -13.23 -4.85 31.99
C GLY A 833 -14.14 -3.86 31.27
N ASN A 834 -15.37 -4.26 30.97
CA ASN A 834 -16.32 -3.46 30.19
C ASN A 834 -15.78 -3.01 28.82
N THR A 835 -15.05 -3.89 28.13
CA THR A 835 -14.68 -3.72 26.72
C THR A 835 -15.25 -4.85 25.86
N GLU A 836 -15.26 -4.68 24.54
CA GLU A 836 -15.68 -5.74 23.60
C GLU A 836 -14.74 -6.96 23.62
N GLU A 837 -13.55 -6.81 24.18
CA GLU A 837 -12.51 -7.84 24.31
C GLU A 837 -12.48 -8.49 25.70
N ALA A 838 -13.39 -8.10 26.60
CA ALA A 838 -13.52 -8.66 27.94
C ALA A 838 -13.75 -10.17 27.91
N SER A 839 -13.01 -10.92 28.73
CA SER A 839 -13.10 -12.38 28.75
C SER A 839 -14.46 -12.88 29.21
N LYS A 840 -15.00 -13.90 28.53
CA LYS A 840 -16.39 -14.33 28.76
C LYS A 840 -16.57 -14.99 30.11
N SER A 841 -17.71 -14.73 30.74
CA SER A 841 -18.13 -15.36 31.98
C SER A 841 -18.28 -16.87 31.83
N PHE A 842 -18.30 -17.56 32.98
CA PHE A 842 -18.51 -19.00 32.99
C PHE A 842 -19.94 -19.35 32.53
N SER A 843 -20.07 -20.04 31.38
CA SER A 843 -21.34 -20.66 30.98
C SER A 843 -21.23 -22.18 31.10
N PRO A 844 -21.96 -22.84 32.03
CA PRO A 844 -22.03 -24.29 32.05
C PRO A 844 -22.70 -24.77 30.74
N SER A 845 -21.99 -25.54 29.93
CA SER A 845 -22.56 -26.16 28.73
C SER A 845 -23.53 -27.27 29.14
N TYR A 846 -24.83 -27.00 29.13
CA TYR A 846 -25.84 -28.03 29.30
C TYR A 846 -25.99 -28.87 28.01
N PRO A 847 -26.37 -30.16 28.10
CA PRO A 847 -26.68 -30.97 26.93
C PRO A 847 -27.77 -30.33 26.07
N ASN A 848 -27.60 -30.38 24.74
CA ASN A 848 -28.53 -29.74 23.79
C ASN A 848 -29.82 -30.58 23.61
N LEU A 849 -30.67 -30.58 24.64
CA LEU A 849 -32.01 -31.14 24.61
C LEU A 849 -33.03 -30.03 24.34
N ILE A 850 -34.04 -30.35 23.53
CA ILE A 850 -35.16 -29.44 23.25
C ILE A 850 -36.43 -30.06 23.81
N ILE A 851 -37.25 -29.30 24.54
CA ILE A 851 -38.63 -29.64 24.90
C ILE A 851 -39.59 -28.53 24.47
N GLU A 852 -40.68 -28.92 23.83
CA GLU A 852 -41.74 -28.00 23.41
C GLU A 852 -43.12 -28.50 23.85
N LEU A 853 -43.89 -27.59 24.44
CA LEU A 853 -45.31 -27.77 24.71
C LEU A 853 -46.11 -26.84 23.82
N THR A 854 -46.98 -27.41 22.99
CA THR A 854 -47.85 -26.60 22.12
C THR A 854 -49.30 -26.74 22.54
N TYR A 855 -49.90 -25.67 23.07
CA TYR A 855 -51.33 -25.65 23.37
C TYR A 855 -52.19 -25.82 22.12
N ILE A 856 -53.21 -26.69 22.19
CA ILE A 856 -54.20 -26.90 21.13
C ILE A 856 -55.57 -26.32 21.52
N SER A 857 -56.16 -26.77 22.63
CA SER A 857 -57.52 -26.37 23.03
C SER A 857 -57.84 -26.66 24.50
N GLY A 858 -58.97 -26.15 25.01
CA GLY A 858 -59.48 -26.45 26.36
C GLY A 858 -59.55 -25.26 27.33
N SER A 859 -59.00 -24.10 26.95
CA SER A 859 -59.10 -22.82 27.67
C SER A 859 -60.17 -21.90 27.04
N PRO A 860 -60.99 -21.17 27.83
CA PRO A 860 -61.02 -21.20 29.29
C PRO A 860 -61.72 -22.47 29.81
N VAL A 861 -61.18 -23.08 30.86
CA VAL A 861 -61.72 -24.30 31.47
C VAL A 861 -62.98 -23.94 32.28
N PRO A 862 -64.13 -24.63 32.09
CA PRO A 862 -65.36 -24.32 32.82
C PRO A 862 -65.29 -24.56 34.34
N PRO A 863 -66.23 -23.99 35.14
CA PRO A 863 -66.29 -24.19 36.59
C PRO A 863 -66.32 -25.66 37.02
N ASP A 864 -67.05 -26.51 36.30
CA ASP A 864 -67.21 -27.95 36.58
C ASP A 864 -65.97 -28.80 36.19
N GLY A 865 -64.87 -28.14 35.79
CA GLY A 865 -63.66 -28.80 35.29
C GLY A 865 -63.70 -29.01 33.77
N GLY A 866 -62.61 -29.54 33.23
CA GLY A 866 -62.48 -29.75 31.79
C GLY A 866 -61.17 -30.46 31.43
N THR A 867 -60.80 -30.36 30.16
CA THR A 867 -59.61 -31.04 29.63
C THR A 867 -58.86 -30.10 28.71
N LEU A 868 -57.57 -29.93 28.97
CA LEU A 868 -56.65 -29.25 28.08
C LEU A 868 -56.14 -30.24 27.05
N VAL A 869 -55.93 -29.79 25.82
CA VAL A 869 -55.30 -30.56 24.74
C VAL A 869 -54.05 -29.82 24.29
N PHE A 870 -52.92 -30.51 24.16
CA PHE A 870 -51.63 -29.96 23.74
C PHE A 870 -50.77 -31.02 23.04
N ASP A 871 -49.77 -30.58 22.27
CA ASP A 871 -48.71 -31.44 21.74
C ASP A 871 -47.47 -31.33 22.62
N LEU A 872 -46.71 -32.43 22.72
CA LEU A 872 -45.42 -32.47 23.40
C LEU A 872 -44.36 -33.02 22.46
N PHE A 873 -43.26 -32.27 22.34
CA PHE A 873 -42.09 -32.67 21.57
C PHE A 873 -40.84 -32.61 22.45
N VAL A 874 -40.00 -33.65 22.41
CA VAL A 874 -38.66 -33.66 23.03
C VAL A 874 -37.67 -34.20 22.02
N ALA A 875 -36.52 -33.56 21.84
CA ALA A 875 -35.45 -34.03 20.96
C ALA A 875 -34.08 -33.96 21.62
N ASN A 876 -33.24 -34.95 21.34
CA ASN A 876 -31.81 -34.83 21.59
C ASN A 876 -31.13 -34.27 20.34
N ASN A 877 -30.70 -33.01 20.44
CA ASN A 877 -29.95 -32.32 19.39
C ASN A 877 -28.43 -32.28 19.66
N ASP A 878 -27.99 -32.99 20.69
CA ASP A 878 -26.58 -33.20 20.99
C ASP A 878 -25.98 -34.29 20.10
N SER A 879 -24.66 -34.25 19.96
CA SER A 879 -23.87 -35.23 19.21
C SER A 879 -23.68 -36.57 19.94
N VAL A 880 -24.07 -36.64 21.21
CA VAL A 880 -23.94 -37.81 22.08
C VAL A 880 -25.25 -38.19 22.78
N PRO A 881 -25.43 -39.45 23.21
CA PRO A 881 -26.58 -39.84 24.01
C PRO A 881 -26.60 -39.13 25.37
N VAL A 882 -27.78 -38.67 25.79
CA VAL A 882 -27.98 -37.91 27.03
C VAL A 882 -28.96 -38.66 27.94
N SER A 883 -28.73 -38.65 29.25
CA SER A 883 -29.71 -39.12 30.25
C SER A 883 -30.16 -37.93 31.09
N PHE A 884 -31.46 -37.81 31.32
CA PHE A 884 -32.08 -36.65 31.98
C PHE A 884 -33.41 -37.02 32.63
N ASP A 885 -33.95 -36.14 33.46
CA ASP A 885 -35.34 -36.18 33.92
C ASP A 885 -36.22 -35.26 33.06
N ALA A 886 -37.41 -35.74 32.70
CA ALA A 886 -38.45 -34.97 32.01
C ALA A 886 -39.69 -34.86 32.91
N TRP A 887 -40.25 -33.67 33.05
CA TRP A 887 -41.41 -33.46 33.90
C TRP A 887 -42.39 -32.41 33.40
N LEU A 888 -43.66 -32.58 33.78
CA LEU A 888 -44.74 -31.60 33.59
C LEU A 888 -45.12 -30.99 34.93
N ASP A 889 -45.07 -29.68 35.02
CA ASP A 889 -45.54 -28.89 36.14
C ASP A 889 -46.81 -28.13 35.79
N LEU A 890 -47.73 -28.06 36.75
CA LEU A 890 -48.86 -27.15 36.74
C LEU A 890 -48.65 -26.09 37.83
N SER A 891 -48.63 -24.81 37.46
CA SER A 891 -48.54 -23.70 38.41
C SER A 891 -49.78 -22.81 38.38
N TYR A 892 -50.10 -22.25 39.54
CA TYR A 892 -51.18 -21.29 39.78
C TYR A 892 -50.56 -20.03 40.41
N GLU A 893 -51.06 -18.85 40.06
CA GLU A 893 -50.47 -17.56 40.41
C GLU A 893 -50.07 -17.45 41.90
N GLY A 894 -48.77 -17.34 42.18
CA GLY A 894 -48.20 -17.23 43.53
C GLY A 894 -48.01 -18.54 44.31
N GLY A 895 -48.39 -19.71 43.75
CA GLY A 895 -48.22 -21.03 44.36
C GLY A 895 -46.95 -21.78 43.94
N THR A 896 -46.49 -22.74 44.75
CA THR A 896 -45.43 -23.68 44.36
C THR A 896 -45.90 -24.58 43.20
N PRO A 897 -45.09 -24.79 42.14
CA PRO A 897 -45.46 -25.67 41.04
C PRO A 897 -45.76 -27.09 41.52
N PHE A 898 -46.83 -27.67 40.97
CA PHE A 898 -47.17 -29.07 41.19
C PHE A 898 -46.67 -29.92 40.03
N THR A 899 -45.74 -30.83 40.30
CA THR A 899 -45.26 -31.78 39.31
C THR A 899 -46.29 -32.88 39.06
N ALA A 900 -47.00 -32.74 37.94
CA ALA A 900 -48.06 -33.64 37.50
C ALA A 900 -47.51 -34.95 36.90
N VAL A 901 -46.33 -34.88 36.25
CA VAL A 901 -45.62 -36.06 35.74
C VAL A 901 -44.13 -35.83 35.92
N LEU A 902 -43.39 -36.86 36.34
CA LEU A 902 -41.93 -36.91 36.35
C LEU A 902 -41.47 -38.26 35.81
N ARG A 903 -40.49 -38.25 34.90
CA ARG A 903 -39.91 -39.45 34.27
C ARG A 903 -38.41 -39.29 34.07
N ALA A 904 -37.65 -40.28 34.51
CA ALA A 904 -36.25 -40.42 34.14
C ALA A 904 -36.15 -41.04 32.74
N ILE A 905 -35.39 -40.39 31.85
CA ILE A 905 -35.15 -40.78 30.46
C ILE A 905 -33.68 -41.18 30.31
N PRO A 906 -33.37 -42.48 30.25
CA PRO A 906 -31.99 -42.94 30.09
C PRO A 906 -31.60 -43.05 28.62
N ASN A 907 -30.35 -42.67 28.30
CA ASN A 907 -29.71 -42.90 27.00
C ASN A 907 -30.53 -42.42 25.79
N PHE A 908 -31.09 -41.22 25.86
CA PHE A 908 -31.77 -40.60 24.74
C PHE A 908 -30.73 -40.28 23.66
N THR A 909 -30.71 -41.02 22.56
CA THR A 909 -29.62 -40.95 21.57
C THR A 909 -29.72 -39.73 20.66
N PRO A 910 -28.63 -39.27 20.02
CA PRO A 910 -28.67 -38.16 19.05
C PRO A 910 -29.76 -38.35 18.00
N GLY A 911 -30.55 -37.30 17.74
CA GLY A 911 -31.67 -37.31 16.79
C GLY A 911 -32.89 -38.11 17.23
N GLN A 912 -32.89 -38.72 18.42
CA GLN A 912 -34.07 -39.39 18.96
C GLN A 912 -35.09 -38.36 19.42
N ILE A 913 -36.37 -38.63 19.13
CA ILE A 913 -37.48 -37.73 19.48
C ILE A 913 -38.59 -38.45 20.26
N ILE A 914 -39.24 -37.71 21.15
CA ILE A 914 -40.56 -38.01 21.70
C ILE A 914 -41.51 -36.99 21.07
N ASP A 915 -42.38 -37.42 20.17
CA ASP A 915 -43.41 -36.58 19.57
C ASP A 915 -44.78 -37.15 19.94
N ARG A 916 -45.59 -36.34 20.63
CA ARG A 916 -46.91 -36.71 21.13
C ARG A 916 -47.91 -35.64 20.70
N GLN A 917 -48.80 -36.03 19.81
CA GLN A 917 -49.85 -35.16 19.31
C GLN A 917 -51.16 -35.38 20.08
N ASP A 918 -51.97 -34.33 20.23
CA ASP A 918 -53.30 -34.37 20.85
C ASP A 918 -53.32 -34.95 22.28
N MET A 919 -52.28 -34.70 23.08
CA MET A 919 -52.24 -35.10 24.49
C MET A 919 -53.28 -34.33 25.27
N TRP A 920 -54.00 -35.01 26.17
CA TRP A 920 -55.09 -34.41 26.93
C TRP A 920 -54.80 -34.43 28.43
N TYR A 921 -54.93 -33.32 29.15
CA TYR A 921 -54.73 -33.25 30.61
C TYR A 921 -55.99 -32.78 31.33
N PRO A 922 -56.52 -33.53 32.32
CA PRO A 922 -57.74 -33.17 33.03
C PRO A 922 -57.49 -32.06 34.06
N ILE A 923 -58.32 -31.01 34.01
CA ILE A 923 -58.35 -29.93 35.00
C ILE A 923 -59.56 -30.12 35.90
N ASN A 924 -59.31 -30.27 37.20
CA ASN A 924 -60.34 -30.63 38.18
C ASN A 924 -61.31 -29.47 38.43
N ALA A 925 -62.59 -29.79 38.66
CA ALA A 925 -63.61 -28.84 39.12
C ALA A 925 -63.18 -28.04 40.36
N GLY A 926 -62.51 -28.69 41.30
CA GLY A 926 -62.08 -28.11 42.57
C GLY A 926 -60.84 -27.21 42.48
N TYR A 927 -60.28 -26.98 41.29
CA TYR A 927 -59.18 -26.01 41.11
C TYR A 927 -59.76 -24.58 41.08
N PRO A 928 -59.18 -23.62 41.82
CA PRO A 928 -59.64 -22.24 41.87
C PRO A 928 -59.74 -21.57 40.51
N ALA A 929 -60.56 -20.53 40.46
CA ALA A 929 -60.60 -19.63 39.32
C ALA A 929 -59.26 -18.89 39.19
N GLY A 930 -58.79 -18.67 37.96
CA GLY A 930 -57.63 -17.84 37.70
C GLY A 930 -56.75 -18.39 36.59
N ASP A 931 -55.59 -17.77 36.45
CA ASP A 931 -54.61 -18.08 35.42
C ASP A 931 -53.64 -19.17 35.92
N TYR A 932 -53.44 -20.16 35.05
CA TYR A 932 -52.55 -21.29 35.29
C TYR A 932 -51.53 -21.38 34.17
N THR A 933 -50.39 -21.97 34.47
CA THR A 933 -49.37 -22.30 33.46
C THR A 933 -49.09 -23.80 33.51
N MET A 934 -49.14 -24.45 32.35
CA MET A 934 -48.61 -25.80 32.16
C MET A 934 -47.19 -25.67 31.61
N SER A 935 -46.20 -26.29 32.26
CA SER A 935 -44.78 -26.24 31.86
C SER A 935 -44.22 -27.65 31.70
N GLY A 936 -43.47 -27.89 30.63
CA GLY A 936 -42.68 -29.08 30.39
C GLY A 936 -41.21 -28.73 30.48
N LYS A 937 -40.43 -29.56 31.19
CA LYS A 937 -39.02 -29.32 31.48
C LYS A 937 -38.19 -30.58 31.26
N VAL A 938 -36.94 -30.39 30.87
CA VAL A 938 -35.90 -31.43 30.80
C VAL A 938 -34.63 -30.97 31.54
N GLY A 939 -33.98 -31.86 32.26
CA GLY A 939 -32.74 -31.58 33.00
C GLY A 939 -32.55 -32.51 34.19
N ASP A 940 -31.78 -32.11 35.19
CA ASP A 940 -31.61 -32.85 36.45
C ASP A 940 -32.61 -32.34 37.50
N PHE A 941 -33.69 -33.09 37.70
CA PHE A 941 -34.77 -32.70 38.61
C PHE A 941 -34.29 -32.71 40.08
N PRO A 942 -34.70 -31.73 40.93
CA PRO A 942 -35.57 -30.60 40.64
C PRO A 942 -34.84 -29.28 40.31
N ASN A 943 -33.50 -29.27 40.36
CA ASN A 943 -32.73 -28.03 40.51
C ASN A 943 -32.14 -27.50 39.20
N GLU A 944 -31.88 -28.36 38.22
CA GLU A 944 -31.24 -27.96 36.96
C GLU A 944 -32.20 -28.19 35.79
N ILE A 945 -32.58 -27.10 35.14
CA ILE A 945 -33.43 -27.10 33.95
C ILE A 945 -32.52 -26.79 32.78
N TRP A 946 -32.35 -27.75 31.87
CA TRP A 946 -31.53 -27.58 30.67
C TRP A 946 -32.35 -26.97 29.53
N ASP A 947 -33.64 -27.32 29.42
CA ASP A 947 -34.61 -26.65 28.56
C ASP A 947 -36.04 -26.74 29.13
N SER A 948 -36.90 -25.78 28.76
CA SER A 948 -38.30 -25.74 29.19
C SER A 948 -39.23 -25.01 28.22
N SER A 949 -40.49 -25.46 28.15
CA SER A 949 -41.54 -24.84 27.34
C SER A 949 -42.85 -24.82 28.12
N SER A 950 -43.69 -23.81 27.91
CA SER A 950 -44.92 -23.64 28.70
C SER A 950 -46.00 -22.87 27.95
N PHE A 951 -47.25 -23.08 28.35
CA PHE A 951 -48.38 -22.30 27.87
C PHE A 951 -49.35 -21.93 28.99
N PRO A 952 -49.96 -20.73 28.93
CA PRO A 952 -50.97 -20.32 29.91
C PRO A 952 -52.36 -20.85 29.54
N PHE A 953 -53.22 -21.01 30.54
CA PHE A 953 -54.66 -21.22 30.36
C PHE A 953 -55.45 -20.62 31.54
N GLU A 954 -56.71 -20.29 31.29
CA GLU A 954 -57.61 -19.72 32.30
C GLU A 954 -58.57 -20.80 32.81
N LYS A 955 -58.78 -20.86 34.13
CA LYS A 955 -59.85 -21.65 34.76
C LYS A 955 -60.94 -20.71 35.26
N LEU A 956 -62.17 -20.90 34.80
CA LEU A 956 -63.33 -20.15 35.27
C LEU A 956 -63.86 -20.71 36.60
N GLY A 957 -64.36 -19.81 37.44
CA GLY A 957 -64.64 -20.11 38.85
C GLY A 957 -66.00 -20.72 39.18
N HIS A 958 -65.97 -21.59 40.19
CA HIS A 958 -66.84 -21.53 41.37
C HIS A 958 -65.92 -21.31 42.59
N ASP A 959 -65.85 -20.08 43.11
CA ASP A 959 -65.10 -19.77 44.35
C ASP A 959 -65.97 -20.11 45.57
N ASP A 960 -65.67 -21.21 46.26
CA ASP A 960 -66.29 -21.54 47.56
C ASP A 960 -65.37 -21.24 48.77
N GLY A 961 -64.17 -20.71 48.53
CA GLY A 961 -63.22 -20.30 49.57
C GLY A 961 -62.59 -21.47 50.35
N THR A 962 -62.59 -22.69 49.79
CA THR A 962 -61.94 -23.86 50.38
C THR A 962 -60.45 -23.96 49.99
N GLU A 963 -59.58 -24.41 50.91
CA GLU A 963 -58.19 -24.77 50.57
C GLU A 963 -58.20 -25.95 49.58
N PHE A 964 -57.52 -25.80 48.44
CA PHE A 964 -57.39 -26.85 47.44
C PHE A 964 -56.00 -27.48 47.45
N THR A 965 -55.90 -28.72 47.01
CA THR A 965 -54.64 -29.41 46.72
C THR A 965 -54.68 -29.94 45.29
N PHE A 966 -53.59 -29.78 44.55
CA PHE A 966 -53.46 -30.43 43.23
C PHE A 966 -53.57 -31.94 43.35
N ILE A 967 -54.24 -32.55 42.38
CA ILE A 967 -54.47 -33.99 42.33
C ILE A 967 -53.69 -34.54 41.14
N GLN A 968 -52.98 -35.65 41.35
CA GLN A 968 -52.31 -36.38 40.28
C GLN A 968 -53.33 -36.80 39.21
N PRO A 969 -52.95 -36.77 37.91
CA PRO A 969 -53.87 -37.12 36.83
C PRO A 969 -54.38 -38.56 36.98
N ASP A 970 -55.59 -38.83 36.47
CA ASP A 970 -56.22 -40.16 36.50
C ASP A 970 -55.35 -41.21 35.80
N ILE A 971 -55.52 -42.49 36.16
CA ILE A 971 -54.77 -43.65 35.60
C ILE A 971 -54.91 -43.80 34.07
N ASN A 972 -55.89 -43.13 33.48
CA ASN A 972 -56.11 -43.13 32.03
C ASN A 972 -55.35 -42.01 31.30
N PHE A 973 -54.69 -41.08 32.00
CA PHE A 973 -53.85 -40.06 31.39
C PHE A 973 -52.61 -40.71 30.74
N PRO A 974 -52.43 -40.59 29.42
CA PRO A 974 -51.27 -41.17 28.75
C PRO A 974 -49.99 -40.52 29.25
N ASP A 975 -48.96 -41.34 29.49
CA ASP A 975 -47.66 -40.85 29.93
C ASP A 975 -46.98 -40.05 28.80
N PRO A 976 -46.82 -38.71 28.95
CA PRO A 976 -46.31 -37.83 27.90
C PRO A 976 -44.86 -38.15 27.53
N PHE A 977 -44.07 -38.70 28.46
CA PHE A 977 -42.67 -39.03 28.26
C PHE A 977 -42.44 -40.54 28.13
N SER A 978 -43.48 -41.32 27.80
CA SER A 978 -43.34 -42.75 27.55
C SER A 978 -42.32 -43.02 26.44
N MET A 979 -41.41 -43.95 26.69
CA MET A 979 -40.40 -44.41 25.72
C MET A 979 -40.94 -45.45 24.72
N ASP A 980 -42.25 -45.74 24.73
CA ASP A 980 -42.88 -46.64 23.77
C ASP A 980 -43.16 -45.93 22.43
N GLY A 981 -42.92 -46.63 21.31
CA GLY A 981 -43.24 -46.15 19.96
C GLY A 981 -42.36 -45.01 19.44
N LEU A 982 -41.16 -44.83 19.98
CA LEU A 982 -40.20 -43.80 19.53
C LEU A 982 -39.78 -44.04 18.09
N SER A 983 -39.75 -42.98 17.29
CA SER A 983 -39.14 -42.98 15.97
C SER A 983 -37.69 -42.53 16.06
N GLN A 984 -36.77 -43.32 15.52
CA GLN A 984 -35.54 -42.76 14.95
C GLN A 984 -35.94 -42.18 13.59
N GLY A 985 -36.38 -40.92 13.59
CA GLY A 985 -36.41 -40.16 12.34
C GLY A 985 -35.00 -39.64 12.12
N GLU A 986 -34.44 -39.76 10.90
CA GLU A 986 -33.46 -38.77 10.49
C GLU A 986 -34.15 -37.42 10.69
N LEU A 987 -33.69 -36.62 11.65
CA LEU A 987 -34.16 -35.27 11.84
C LEU A 987 -33.77 -34.53 10.56
N TYR A 988 -34.67 -34.52 9.58
CA TYR A 988 -34.50 -33.71 8.38
C TYR A 988 -34.66 -32.27 8.84
N ILE A 989 -33.51 -31.63 9.09
CA ILE A 989 -33.42 -30.21 9.33
C ILE A 989 -33.19 -29.59 7.95
N PRO A 990 -34.24 -29.04 7.31
CA PRO A 990 -34.09 -28.38 6.03
C PRO A 990 -33.16 -27.16 6.16
N ASP A 991 -32.12 -27.08 5.32
CA ASP A 991 -31.16 -25.96 5.30
C ASP A 991 -31.82 -24.63 4.88
N THR A 992 -33.01 -24.67 4.29
CA THR A 992 -33.71 -23.52 3.74
C THR A 992 -35.19 -23.54 4.09
N PHE A 993 -35.72 -22.38 4.48
CA PHE A 993 -37.16 -22.19 4.66
C PHE A 993 -37.88 -22.22 3.29
N THR A 994 -38.71 -23.24 3.04
CA THR A 994 -39.58 -23.35 1.85
C THR A 994 -41.05 -23.30 2.25
N CYS A 995 -41.97 -22.89 1.35
CA CYS A 995 -43.39 -22.83 1.66
C CYS A 995 -44.27 -22.92 0.39
N ASP A 996 -45.12 -23.95 0.31
CA ASP A 996 -46.00 -24.19 -0.85
C ASP A 996 -47.42 -24.62 -0.44
N ALA A 997 -48.42 -24.22 -1.24
CA ALA A 997 -49.82 -24.62 -1.07
C ALA A 997 -50.22 -25.70 -2.09
N TYR A 998 -50.73 -26.85 -1.62
CA TYR A 998 -51.25 -27.93 -2.48
C TYR A 998 -52.52 -28.59 -1.89
N PRO A 999 -53.53 -28.92 -2.72
CA PRO A 999 -53.65 -28.57 -4.14
C PRO A 999 -53.86 -27.08 -4.34
N ASN A 1000 -53.32 -26.49 -5.41
CA ASN A 1000 -53.56 -25.09 -5.77
C ASN A 1000 -53.63 -24.99 -7.30
N PRO A 1001 -54.80 -24.77 -7.93
CA PRO A 1001 -56.07 -24.32 -7.33
C PRO A 1001 -56.75 -25.33 -6.39
N PHE A 1002 -57.54 -24.85 -5.42
CA PHE A 1002 -58.16 -25.65 -4.34
C PHE A 1002 -59.69 -25.51 -4.24
N ASN A 1003 -60.36 -26.52 -3.65
CA ASN A 1003 -61.82 -26.53 -3.43
C ASN A 1003 -62.25 -27.43 -2.24
N PRO A 1004 -62.80 -26.89 -1.14
CA PRO A 1004 -62.55 -25.55 -0.59
C PRO A 1004 -61.29 -25.51 0.29
N THR A 1005 -60.55 -26.61 0.45
CA THR A 1005 -59.38 -26.71 1.35
C THR A 1005 -58.06 -26.87 0.60
N THR A 1006 -56.99 -26.25 1.10
CA THR A 1006 -55.59 -26.48 0.66
C THR A 1006 -54.70 -26.67 1.88
N THR A 1007 -53.59 -27.39 1.72
CA THR A 1007 -52.57 -27.55 2.75
C THR A 1007 -51.35 -26.72 2.37
N ILE A 1008 -50.84 -25.92 3.30
CA ILE A 1008 -49.61 -25.13 3.19
C ILE A 1008 -48.53 -25.91 3.93
N THR A 1009 -47.52 -26.39 3.22
CA THR A 1009 -46.37 -27.10 3.80
C THR A 1009 -45.19 -26.13 3.92
N PHE A 1010 -44.50 -26.11 5.06
CA PHE A 1010 -43.34 -25.25 5.28
C PHE A 1010 -42.25 -25.94 6.11
N ASP A 1011 -41.01 -25.50 5.92
CA ASP A 1011 -39.79 -26.09 6.48
C ASP A 1011 -39.14 -25.16 7.50
N LEU A 1012 -38.78 -25.65 8.69
CA LEU A 1012 -38.11 -24.89 9.74
C LEU A 1012 -36.72 -25.46 10.07
N PRO A 1013 -35.62 -24.69 9.91
CA PRO A 1013 -34.28 -25.13 10.29
C PRO A 1013 -34.06 -25.13 11.82
N VAL A 1014 -34.80 -24.27 12.54
CA VAL A 1014 -34.76 -24.13 14.00
C VAL A 1014 -36.18 -23.92 14.52
N ALA A 1015 -36.41 -24.18 15.81
CA ALA A 1015 -37.71 -23.92 16.44
C ALA A 1015 -38.05 -22.43 16.33
N ALA A 1016 -39.23 -22.09 15.83
CA ALA A 1016 -39.64 -20.70 15.63
C ALA A 1016 -41.15 -20.52 15.86
N GLU A 1017 -41.54 -19.35 16.32
CA GLU A 1017 -42.94 -18.94 16.27
C GLU A 1017 -43.32 -18.65 14.82
N VAL A 1018 -44.37 -19.31 14.35
CA VAL A 1018 -44.91 -19.17 13.00
C VAL A 1018 -46.27 -18.49 13.08
N LYS A 1019 -46.38 -17.35 12.39
CA LYS A 1019 -47.63 -16.63 12.20
C LYS A 1019 -48.09 -16.74 10.76
N PHE A 1020 -49.34 -17.17 10.56
CA PHE A 1020 -49.94 -17.41 9.23
C PHE A 1020 -51.14 -16.48 8.99
N ASP A 1021 -51.05 -15.68 7.92
CA ASP A 1021 -52.06 -14.71 7.53
C ASP A 1021 -52.52 -14.92 6.08
N VAL A 1022 -53.82 -14.74 5.81
CA VAL A 1022 -54.37 -14.80 4.45
C VAL A 1022 -55.08 -13.49 4.10
N PHE A 1023 -54.79 -12.98 2.90
CA PHE A 1023 -55.27 -11.72 2.35
C PHE A 1023 -56.02 -11.94 1.03
N ASP A 1024 -57.04 -11.12 0.78
CA ASP A 1024 -57.64 -11.00 -0.56
C ASP A 1024 -56.82 -10.07 -1.47
N ILE A 1025 -57.22 -9.95 -2.74
CA ILE A 1025 -56.51 -9.09 -3.72
C ILE A 1025 -56.52 -7.60 -3.38
N SER A 1026 -57.39 -7.15 -2.48
CA SER A 1026 -57.45 -5.76 -2.02
C SER A 1026 -56.46 -5.49 -0.88
N GLY A 1027 -55.78 -6.52 -0.38
CA GLY A 1027 -54.90 -6.45 0.78
C GLY A 1027 -55.65 -6.57 2.11
N SER A 1028 -56.96 -6.86 2.09
CA SER A 1028 -57.72 -7.08 3.32
C SER A 1028 -57.42 -8.45 3.87
N ARG A 1029 -57.05 -8.53 5.16
CA ARG A 1029 -56.79 -9.81 5.85
C ARG A 1029 -58.12 -10.54 6.03
N VAL A 1030 -58.32 -11.62 5.27
CA VAL A 1030 -59.52 -12.47 5.29
C VAL A 1030 -59.37 -13.69 6.19
N GLY A 1031 -58.16 -13.93 6.71
CA GLY A 1031 -57.83 -15.02 7.64
C GLY A 1031 -57.56 -14.61 9.09
N VAL A 1032 -57.92 -13.39 9.52
CA VAL A 1032 -57.68 -12.95 10.92
C VAL A 1032 -58.40 -13.88 11.90
N GLY A 1033 -57.64 -14.66 12.68
CA GLY A 1033 -58.17 -15.46 13.79
C GLY A 1033 -58.59 -16.90 13.47
N LEU A 1034 -58.26 -17.42 12.28
CA LEU A 1034 -58.55 -18.81 11.90
C LEU A 1034 -57.37 -19.77 12.13
N VAL A 1035 -56.15 -19.25 12.23
CA VAL A 1035 -54.94 -20.01 12.61
C VAL A 1035 -54.16 -19.15 13.63
N PRO A 1036 -54.02 -19.58 14.88
CA PRO A 1036 -53.24 -18.83 15.89
C PRO A 1036 -51.75 -18.86 15.55
N THR A 1037 -51.03 -17.81 15.95
CA THR A 1037 -49.56 -17.86 15.99
C THR A 1037 -49.16 -19.03 16.88
N ARG A 1038 -48.30 -19.91 16.35
CA ARG A 1038 -47.92 -21.16 17.02
C ARG A 1038 -46.43 -21.35 16.87
N ARG A 1039 -45.73 -21.74 17.94
CA ARG A 1039 -44.34 -22.21 17.87
C ARG A 1039 -44.30 -23.63 17.31
N TYR A 1040 -43.41 -23.87 16.36
CA TYR A 1040 -43.18 -25.19 15.77
C TYR A 1040 -41.72 -25.61 16.01
N PRO A 1041 -41.45 -26.91 16.26
CA PRO A 1041 -40.08 -27.42 16.36
C PRO A 1041 -39.37 -27.38 14.99
N PRO A 1042 -38.04 -27.63 14.92
CA PRO A 1042 -37.36 -27.82 13.63
C PRO A 1042 -37.98 -28.98 12.83
N GLY A 1043 -38.07 -28.84 11.50
CA GLY A 1043 -38.60 -29.85 10.59
C GLY A 1043 -39.70 -29.33 9.64
N THR A 1044 -40.31 -30.24 8.90
CA THR A 1044 -41.38 -29.94 7.93
C THR A 1044 -42.76 -30.00 8.59
N HIS A 1045 -43.52 -28.91 8.45
CA HIS A 1045 -44.84 -28.72 9.05
C HIS A 1045 -45.89 -28.42 8.00
N SER A 1046 -47.17 -28.52 8.38
CA SER A 1046 -48.26 -28.12 7.49
C SER A 1046 -49.44 -27.46 8.20
N ILE A 1047 -50.02 -26.45 7.56
CA ILE A 1047 -51.22 -25.75 7.99
C ILE A 1047 -52.31 -26.00 6.95
N THR A 1048 -53.49 -26.46 7.38
CA THR A 1048 -54.64 -26.61 6.47
C THR A 1048 -55.48 -25.34 6.48
N PHE A 1049 -55.73 -24.77 5.30
CA PHE A 1049 -56.59 -23.61 5.09
C PHE A 1049 -57.92 -24.01 4.46
N ASP A 1050 -59.04 -23.65 5.09
CA ASP A 1050 -60.40 -23.84 4.57
C ASP A 1050 -61.00 -22.51 4.05
N GLY A 1051 -61.18 -22.42 2.73
CA GLY A 1051 -61.80 -21.31 2.03
C GLY A 1051 -63.33 -21.44 1.88
N SER A 1052 -63.99 -22.36 2.57
CA SER A 1052 -65.44 -22.61 2.47
C SER A 1052 -66.29 -21.35 2.73
N GLY A 1053 -65.80 -20.40 3.53
CA GLY A 1053 -66.44 -19.10 3.79
C GLY A 1053 -66.13 -17.97 2.78
N LEU A 1054 -65.21 -18.17 1.83
CA LEU A 1054 -64.69 -17.11 0.94
C LEU A 1054 -65.24 -17.19 -0.50
N ALA A 1055 -65.20 -16.11 -1.28
CA ALA A 1055 -65.61 -16.14 -2.69
C ALA A 1055 -64.56 -16.88 -3.56
N SER A 1056 -64.94 -17.43 -4.71
CA SER A 1056 -63.93 -17.94 -5.66
C SER A 1056 -63.05 -16.79 -6.17
N GLY A 1057 -61.74 -16.99 -6.19
CA GLY A 1057 -60.81 -15.91 -6.48
C GLY A 1057 -59.36 -16.22 -6.10
N ILE A 1058 -58.51 -15.21 -6.24
CA ILE A 1058 -57.09 -15.25 -5.87
C ILE A 1058 -56.94 -14.73 -4.43
N TYR A 1059 -56.16 -15.46 -3.64
CA TYR A 1059 -55.79 -15.11 -2.28
C TYR A 1059 -54.27 -15.17 -2.15
N VAL A 1060 -53.71 -14.39 -1.21
CA VAL A 1060 -52.28 -14.40 -0.89
C VAL A 1060 -52.14 -14.79 0.57
N TYR A 1061 -51.31 -15.78 0.88
CA TYR A 1061 -50.92 -16.06 2.26
C TYR A 1061 -49.56 -15.46 2.57
N ARG A 1062 -49.31 -15.19 3.85
CA ARG A 1062 -48.03 -14.73 4.40
C ARG A 1062 -47.73 -15.54 5.65
N LEU A 1063 -46.49 -16.02 5.74
CA LEU A 1063 -45.95 -16.75 6.88
C LEU A 1063 -44.75 -15.98 7.42
N GLU A 1064 -44.79 -15.63 8.70
CA GLU A 1064 -43.76 -14.88 9.42
C GLU A 1064 -43.16 -15.78 10.51
N THR A 1065 -41.82 -15.83 10.60
CA THR A 1065 -41.11 -16.53 11.68
C THR A 1065 -40.38 -15.55 12.61
N SER A 1066 -40.40 -15.82 13.92
CA SER A 1066 -39.53 -15.17 14.92
C SER A 1066 -38.69 -16.23 15.64
N GLY A 1067 -37.35 -16.07 15.58
CA GLY A 1067 -36.41 -16.93 16.29
C GLY A 1067 -35.20 -16.13 16.78
N SER A 1068 -34.90 -16.25 18.06
CA SER A 1068 -33.63 -15.86 18.69
C SER A 1068 -32.83 -17.14 18.95
N GLY A 1069 -31.73 -17.34 18.23
CA GLY A 1069 -30.87 -18.51 18.40
C GLY A 1069 -29.51 -18.36 17.74
N THR A 1070 -28.46 -18.57 18.54
CA THR A 1070 -27.03 -18.44 18.27
C THR A 1070 -26.47 -19.66 17.50
N THR A 1071 -26.18 -19.51 16.20
CA THR A 1071 -25.38 -20.41 15.29
C THR A 1071 -25.91 -21.85 15.06
N ILE A 1072 -26.05 -22.45 13.86
CA ILE A 1072 -25.59 -22.24 12.47
C ILE A 1072 -26.82 -22.36 11.54
N GLY A 1073 -27.03 -21.37 10.66
CA GLY A 1073 -28.12 -21.36 9.66
C GLY A 1073 -29.13 -20.22 9.83
N THR A 1074 -28.67 -18.98 9.59
CA THR A 1074 -29.46 -17.74 9.41
C THR A 1074 -30.82 -17.66 10.13
N GLY A 1075 -30.81 -17.46 11.46
CA GLY A 1075 -31.99 -17.12 12.26
C GLY A 1075 -32.41 -15.64 12.14
N THR A 1076 -32.54 -15.12 10.91
CA THR A 1076 -33.16 -13.80 10.69
C THR A 1076 -34.69 -14.01 10.61
N PRO A 1077 -35.53 -13.14 11.22
CA PRO A 1077 -36.98 -13.21 11.05
C PRO A 1077 -37.33 -13.28 9.57
N THR A 1078 -37.89 -14.40 9.12
CA THR A 1078 -38.09 -14.66 7.69
C THR A 1078 -39.58 -14.54 7.39
N THR A 1079 -39.91 -13.73 6.39
CA THR A 1079 -41.28 -13.56 5.91
C THR A 1079 -41.39 -14.11 4.50
N VAL A 1080 -42.29 -15.08 4.28
CA VAL A 1080 -42.57 -15.65 2.95
C VAL A 1080 -44.04 -15.49 2.61
N ALA A 1081 -44.32 -15.17 1.36
CA ALA A 1081 -45.69 -15.03 0.86
C ALA A 1081 -45.91 -15.89 -0.39
N GLY A 1082 -47.12 -16.44 -0.52
CA GLY A 1082 -47.50 -17.28 -1.66
C GLY A 1082 -48.93 -17.04 -2.11
N LYS A 1083 -49.25 -17.48 -3.33
CA LYS A 1083 -50.56 -17.26 -3.97
C LYS A 1083 -51.40 -18.53 -3.94
N MET A 1084 -52.67 -18.43 -3.56
CA MET A 1084 -53.66 -19.51 -3.61
C MET A 1084 -54.83 -19.13 -4.53
N VAL A 1085 -55.41 -20.09 -5.24
CA VAL A 1085 -56.56 -19.90 -6.14
C VAL A 1085 -57.71 -20.80 -5.71
N LEU A 1086 -58.77 -20.20 -5.15
CA LEU A 1086 -59.98 -20.90 -4.75
C LEU A 1086 -60.94 -21.01 -5.95
N MET A 1087 -61.26 -22.24 -6.37
CA MET A 1087 -62.25 -22.51 -7.43
C MET A 1087 -63.39 -23.35 -6.85
N LYS A 1088 -64.53 -22.71 -6.56
CA LYS A 1088 -65.73 -23.40 -6.05
C LYS A 1088 -66.60 -23.93 -7.17
#